data_AF-A0A834EJJ6-F1
#
_entry.id   AF-A0A834EJJ6-F1
#
_cell.length_a   1.000
_cell.length_b   1.000
_cell.length_c   1.000
_cell.angle_alpha   90.00
_cell.angle_beta   90.00
_cell.angle_gamma   90.00
#
_symmetry.space_group_name_H-M   'P 1'
#
loop_
_entity.id
_entity.type
_entity.pdbx_description
1 polymer ?
#
loop_
_entity_poly.entity_id
_entity_poly.type
_entity_poly.pdbx_seq_one_letter_code
_entity_poly.pdbx_strand_id
1 'polypeptide(L)'
;MFGISLAVLGDLNQDGFPDFAVGAPFDGDGKVFIYHGSSLGVVVKPSQVLEGEAVSVKSFGYSLSGGLDVDGNHYPDLLVGSLADTAVLFRARPVLHVSHEVSISPRAIDLEQPNCAGGHLVCVDLRVCFSYIATPSSYSPIVALDYVLDGDTDRRLRGQVPRVTFLSRGPDDPKHQASGTVWLKHQHDRVCGDTTFQLQENVKDKLRAIVVTLSYSLQTPRLRRQVPGQGLLPVAPILNAHQPSTQRAEIHFLKQGCGEDKICQSNLQLVHARFCARVSDMEFQPLPMDADGTTALFALSGQPFIGLELKVTNLPSDPAQPQADGDDAHEAQLLVSLPASLHYSGVRALDSVEKPLCVSNENASHVECELGNPMKRGAQITFYLILSTSGITIETTELEVELLLATISEQELHPVSARARVFIELPLSITGVAIPQQLFFSGVVRGESAMRSERDVGSKVKYEVTVSNQGQSLNTLGSAFLNIMWPHEIANGKWLLYPMRVELEGGQGPGQKGLCSPRPNILHLDVDSRDRRRRELEQQGRQEPPEQREPSTSWWPVSSAEKKKNITLDCDRGTANCVLFSCPLYSFDRAAVLHVWGRLWNSTFLEEYSAVKSLEVIVRANITVKSSIKNLLLRDASTVIPVMVYLDPVAVVAEGVPWWVILLAVLAGLLVLALLVLLMWKMGFFKRARYPEATVPQYHAVKIPREDRQQFKEEKTGTILRSNWGSPRREGPDAHPILAADGHPELGSDGHPVPGTV
;
A
#
# COMPACT_ATOMS: atom_id res chain seq x y z
N MET A 1 -39.69 24.13 -58.06
CA MET A 1 -38.89 25.05 -58.92
C MET A 1 -38.81 26.39 -58.22
N PHE A 2 -37.61 26.82 -57.84
CA PHE A 2 -37.36 28.12 -57.20
C PHE A 2 -37.10 29.18 -58.28
N GLY A 3 -37.63 30.39 -58.12
CA GLY A 3 -37.39 31.50 -59.07
C GLY A 3 -38.41 31.62 -60.20
N ILE A 4 -39.58 30.97 -60.09
CA ILE A 4 -40.66 31.10 -61.09
C ILE A 4 -41.22 32.52 -61.12
N SER A 5 -41.30 33.16 -59.95
CA SER A 5 -41.77 34.52 -59.79
C SER A 5 -40.77 35.29 -58.93
N LEU A 6 -40.64 36.58 -59.24
CA LEU A 6 -39.76 37.52 -58.57
C LEU A 6 -40.52 38.83 -58.40
N ALA A 7 -40.45 39.43 -57.22
CA ALA A 7 -41.02 40.75 -56.96
C ALA A 7 -40.06 41.58 -56.10
N VAL A 8 -39.86 42.84 -56.50
CA VAL A 8 -39.21 43.84 -55.66
C VAL A 8 -40.20 44.25 -54.58
N LEU A 9 -39.80 44.19 -53.32
CA LEU A 9 -40.66 44.55 -52.18
C LEU A 9 -40.45 46.00 -51.75
N GLY A 10 -39.43 46.69 -52.26
CA GLY A 10 -38.97 47.93 -51.65
C GLY A 10 -38.26 47.63 -50.33
N ASP A 11 -38.10 48.63 -49.47
CA ASP A 11 -37.43 48.46 -48.18
C ASP A 11 -38.43 47.93 -47.13
N LEU A 12 -38.43 46.61 -46.92
CA LEU A 12 -39.43 45.91 -46.10
C LEU A 12 -39.16 46.07 -44.60
N ASN A 13 -37.90 46.26 -44.20
CA ASN A 13 -37.48 46.43 -42.81
C ASN A 13 -37.04 47.87 -42.47
N GLN A 14 -37.10 48.79 -43.44
CA GLN A 14 -36.69 50.20 -43.33
C GLN A 14 -35.22 50.38 -42.95
N ASP A 15 -34.34 49.50 -43.44
CA ASP A 15 -32.89 49.55 -43.17
C ASP A 15 -32.09 50.38 -44.20
N GLY A 16 -32.77 50.94 -45.20
CA GLY A 16 -32.21 51.75 -46.27
C GLY A 16 -31.90 50.97 -47.55
N PHE A 17 -32.10 49.65 -47.57
CA PHE A 17 -31.84 48.81 -48.75
C PHE A 17 -33.13 48.15 -49.26
N PRO A 18 -33.33 48.05 -50.58
CA PRO A 18 -34.49 47.39 -51.13
C PRO A 18 -34.37 45.86 -51.05
N ASP A 19 -35.48 45.23 -50.69
CA ASP A 19 -35.66 43.80 -50.52
C ASP A 19 -36.44 43.19 -51.70
N PHE A 20 -36.41 41.86 -51.82
CA PHE A 20 -37.15 41.14 -52.86
C PHE A 20 -37.68 39.79 -52.38
N ALA A 21 -38.72 39.31 -53.05
CA ALA A 21 -39.33 38.00 -52.84
C ALA A 21 -39.12 37.09 -54.04
N VAL A 22 -38.95 35.79 -53.78
CA VAL A 22 -38.80 34.74 -54.79
C VAL A 22 -39.82 33.64 -54.56
N GLY A 23 -40.63 33.33 -55.56
CA GLY A 23 -41.63 32.28 -55.48
C GLY A 23 -41.12 30.91 -55.90
N ALA A 24 -41.57 29.90 -55.17
CA ALA A 24 -41.37 28.48 -55.46
C ALA A 24 -42.72 27.73 -55.34
N PRO A 25 -43.64 27.91 -56.30
CA PRO A 25 -45.02 27.42 -56.19
C PRO A 25 -45.15 25.89 -56.15
N PHE A 26 -44.12 25.16 -56.56
CA PHE A 26 -44.12 23.69 -56.59
C PHE A 26 -43.26 23.05 -55.49
N ASP A 27 -42.82 23.82 -54.50
CA ASP A 27 -42.18 23.29 -53.29
C ASP A 27 -43.25 23.08 -52.20
N GLY A 28 -43.69 21.83 -52.00
CA GLY A 28 -44.86 21.52 -51.17
C GLY A 28 -46.14 22.13 -51.73
N ASP A 29 -46.94 22.77 -50.88
CA ASP A 29 -48.10 23.59 -51.29
C ASP A 29 -47.70 24.96 -51.88
N GLY A 30 -46.40 25.24 -51.99
CA GLY A 30 -45.82 26.45 -52.53
C GLY A 30 -45.20 27.32 -51.45
N LYS A 31 -44.10 27.99 -51.77
CA LYS A 31 -43.37 28.87 -50.83
C LYS A 31 -42.97 30.18 -51.48
N VAL A 32 -42.79 31.20 -50.63
CA VAL A 32 -42.20 32.48 -51.02
C VAL A 32 -41.05 32.80 -50.06
N PHE A 33 -39.87 33.04 -50.62
CA PHE A 33 -38.66 33.36 -49.88
C PHE A 33 -38.42 34.87 -49.93
N ILE A 34 -38.23 35.51 -48.78
CA ILE A 34 -37.91 36.93 -48.67
C ILE A 34 -36.41 37.08 -48.46
N TYR A 35 -35.78 37.95 -49.24
CA TYR A 35 -34.36 38.25 -49.19
C TYR A 35 -34.14 39.73 -48.94
N HIS A 36 -33.28 40.01 -47.95
CA HIS A 36 -32.91 41.39 -47.64
C HIS A 36 -31.78 41.92 -48.51
N GLY A 37 -31.86 43.21 -48.83
CA GLY A 37 -30.77 43.99 -49.37
C GLY A 37 -29.71 44.33 -48.31
N SER A 38 -28.54 44.75 -48.75
CA SER A 38 -27.48 45.29 -47.88
C SER A 38 -26.52 46.15 -48.70
N SER A 39 -25.63 46.87 -48.02
CA SER A 39 -24.56 47.64 -48.67
C SER A 39 -23.59 46.79 -49.51
N LEU A 40 -23.49 45.49 -49.22
CA LEU A 40 -22.65 44.53 -49.94
C LEU A 40 -23.41 43.78 -51.04
N GLY A 41 -24.68 44.10 -51.27
CA GLY A 41 -25.57 43.39 -52.18
C GLY A 41 -26.60 42.54 -51.43
N VAL A 42 -27.00 41.41 -52.01
CA VAL A 42 -28.09 40.57 -51.48
C VAL A 42 -27.61 39.63 -50.36
N VAL A 43 -28.34 39.56 -49.25
CA VAL A 43 -28.11 38.55 -48.22
C VAL A 43 -28.54 37.19 -48.75
N VAL A 44 -27.60 36.25 -48.91
CA VAL A 44 -27.84 34.97 -49.60
C VAL A 44 -28.79 34.04 -48.84
N LYS A 45 -28.92 34.21 -47.52
CA LYS A 45 -29.85 33.47 -46.68
C LYS A 45 -31.20 34.20 -46.64
N PRO A 46 -32.33 33.54 -46.94
CA PRO A 46 -33.64 34.17 -46.84
C PRO A 46 -33.93 34.57 -45.37
N SER A 47 -34.47 35.76 -45.17
CA SER A 47 -34.81 36.28 -43.84
C SER A 47 -36.14 35.73 -43.31
N GLN A 48 -37.06 35.42 -44.23
CA GLN A 48 -38.35 34.82 -43.91
C GLN A 48 -38.81 33.91 -45.07
N VAL A 49 -39.52 32.84 -44.73
CA VAL A 49 -40.18 31.95 -45.68
C VAL A 49 -41.67 31.94 -45.38
N LEU A 50 -42.48 32.26 -46.38
CA LEU A 50 -43.93 32.17 -46.32
C LEU A 50 -44.37 30.86 -46.96
N GLU A 51 -45.13 30.05 -46.23
CA GLU A 51 -45.54 28.72 -46.68
C GLU A 51 -47.03 28.71 -47.04
N GLY A 52 -47.35 28.12 -48.19
CA GLY A 52 -48.72 27.95 -48.66
C GLY A 52 -49.56 27.08 -47.72
N GLU A 53 -48.94 26.06 -47.10
CA GLU A 53 -49.59 25.19 -46.12
C GLU A 53 -50.10 25.99 -44.91
N ALA A 54 -49.32 26.95 -44.40
CA ALA A 54 -49.68 27.80 -43.27
C ALA A 54 -50.91 28.69 -43.53
N VAL A 55 -51.19 28.98 -44.81
CA VAL A 55 -52.39 29.73 -45.25
C VAL A 55 -53.41 28.85 -45.97
N SER A 56 -53.21 27.52 -45.99
CA SER A 56 -54.06 26.54 -46.68
C SER A 56 -54.28 26.82 -48.19
N VAL A 57 -53.24 27.30 -48.88
CA VAL A 57 -53.26 27.62 -50.32
C VAL A 57 -52.22 26.79 -51.06
N LYS A 58 -52.65 26.05 -52.10
CA LYS A 58 -51.77 25.26 -52.98
C LYS A 58 -51.15 26.12 -54.09
N SER A 59 -50.06 25.68 -54.71
CA SER A 59 -49.36 26.45 -55.77
C SER A 59 -49.06 27.90 -55.36
N PHE A 60 -48.82 28.12 -54.07
CA PHE A 60 -48.60 29.43 -53.46
C PHE A 60 -47.27 30.04 -53.90
N GLY A 61 -47.28 31.30 -54.38
CA GLY A 61 -46.08 31.95 -54.89
C GLY A 61 -45.91 31.85 -56.40
N TYR A 62 -46.98 31.53 -57.15
CA TYR A 62 -46.91 31.48 -58.62
C TYR A 62 -46.77 32.88 -59.24
N SER A 63 -47.39 33.88 -58.63
CA SER A 63 -47.25 35.30 -58.98
C SER A 63 -47.06 36.14 -57.73
N LEU A 64 -46.25 37.18 -57.80
CA LEU A 64 -45.92 38.05 -56.68
C LEU A 64 -46.09 39.52 -57.09
N SER A 65 -46.56 40.35 -56.17
CA SER A 65 -46.59 41.81 -56.31
C SER A 65 -46.32 42.44 -54.96
N GLY A 66 -45.25 43.23 -54.84
CA GLY A 66 -44.89 43.94 -53.62
C GLY A 66 -44.56 45.41 -53.88
N GLY A 67 -44.11 46.12 -52.84
CA GLY A 67 -43.63 47.51 -52.96
C GLY A 67 -44.69 48.58 -52.71
N LEU A 68 -45.92 48.20 -52.33
CA LEU A 68 -46.99 49.14 -52.00
C LEU A 68 -47.45 48.92 -50.58
N ASP A 69 -47.52 50.00 -49.80
CA ASP A 69 -48.17 50.03 -48.49
C ASP A 69 -49.69 50.18 -48.67
N VAL A 70 -50.46 49.17 -48.24
CA VAL A 70 -51.92 49.14 -48.41
C VAL A 70 -52.68 49.61 -47.17
N ASP A 71 -52.02 49.73 -46.02
CA ASP A 71 -52.66 50.05 -44.74
C ASP A 71 -52.16 51.36 -44.10
N GLY A 72 -51.24 52.05 -44.76
CA GLY A 72 -50.72 53.36 -44.38
C GLY A 72 -49.73 53.30 -43.21
N ASN A 73 -49.11 52.15 -42.96
CA ASN A 73 -48.14 51.97 -41.88
C ASN A 73 -46.70 52.35 -42.26
N HIS A 74 -46.48 52.76 -43.52
CA HIS A 74 -45.21 53.13 -44.17
C HIS A 74 -44.26 51.96 -44.50
N TYR A 75 -44.69 50.72 -44.33
CA TYR A 75 -43.95 49.53 -44.74
C TYR A 75 -44.63 48.92 -45.97
N PRO A 76 -43.87 48.52 -47.00
CA PRO A 76 -44.46 47.94 -48.20
C PRO A 76 -45.01 46.53 -47.92
N ASP A 77 -46.18 46.22 -48.46
CA ASP A 77 -46.85 44.94 -48.30
C ASP A 77 -46.58 44.00 -49.50
N LEU A 78 -46.95 42.72 -49.34
CA LEU A 78 -46.75 41.68 -50.35
C LEU A 78 -48.06 40.95 -50.66
N LEU A 79 -48.46 40.97 -51.93
CA LEU A 79 -49.55 40.16 -52.46
C LEU A 79 -48.98 38.91 -53.16
N VAL A 80 -49.44 37.74 -52.72
CA VAL A 80 -49.04 36.44 -53.27
C VAL A 80 -50.21 35.77 -53.95
N GLY A 81 -50.06 35.47 -55.24
CA GLY A 81 -51.04 34.74 -56.03
C GLY A 81 -50.74 33.24 -56.10
N SER A 82 -51.80 32.48 -56.32
CA SER A 82 -51.79 31.04 -56.48
C SER A 82 -52.60 30.61 -57.71
N LEU A 83 -52.27 29.44 -58.28
CA LEU A 83 -53.08 28.78 -59.32
C LEU A 83 -54.39 28.17 -58.80
N ALA A 84 -54.62 28.19 -57.48
CA ALA A 84 -55.83 27.68 -56.83
C ALA A 84 -56.89 28.79 -56.61
N ASP A 85 -57.03 29.71 -57.56
CA ASP A 85 -58.01 30.81 -57.57
C ASP A 85 -58.02 31.67 -56.29
N THR A 86 -56.86 31.81 -55.65
CA THR A 86 -56.70 32.53 -54.38
C THR A 86 -55.50 33.47 -54.41
N ALA A 87 -55.64 34.62 -53.75
CA ALA A 87 -54.56 35.56 -53.51
C ALA A 87 -54.53 35.93 -52.02
N VAL A 88 -53.32 36.01 -51.46
CA VAL A 88 -53.10 36.27 -50.04
C VAL A 88 -52.29 37.55 -49.90
N LEU A 89 -52.79 38.49 -49.11
CA LEU A 89 -52.10 39.73 -48.77
C LEU A 89 -51.37 39.58 -47.43
N PHE A 90 -50.05 39.73 -47.46
CA PHE A 90 -49.19 39.82 -46.28
C PHE A 90 -48.87 41.28 -46.02
N ARG A 91 -49.22 41.75 -44.81
CA ARG A 91 -48.90 43.10 -44.37
C ARG A 91 -47.62 43.14 -43.56
N ALA A 92 -46.76 44.10 -43.85
CA ALA A 92 -45.51 44.30 -43.14
C ALA A 92 -45.77 44.85 -41.73
N ARG A 93 -44.89 44.49 -40.79
CA ARG A 93 -44.98 44.89 -39.38
C ARG A 93 -43.97 46.01 -39.12
N PRO A 94 -44.35 47.09 -38.41
CA PRO A 94 -43.38 48.10 -38.01
C PRO A 94 -42.23 47.51 -37.18
N VAL A 95 -41.00 47.87 -37.53
CA VAL A 95 -39.78 47.34 -36.90
C VAL A 95 -39.30 48.27 -35.79
N LEU A 96 -39.07 47.71 -34.60
CA LEU A 96 -38.53 48.42 -33.45
C LEU A 96 -37.03 48.13 -33.29
N HIS A 97 -36.23 49.19 -33.21
CA HIS A 97 -34.81 49.14 -32.86
C HIS A 97 -34.68 49.53 -31.39
N VAL A 98 -34.30 48.58 -30.53
CA VAL A 98 -34.29 48.76 -29.07
C VAL A 98 -32.86 48.91 -28.59
N SER A 99 -32.46 50.12 -28.16
CA SER A 99 -31.20 50.33 -27.46
C SER A 99 -31.34 49.99 -25.98
N HIS A 100 -30.32 49.35 -25.43
CA HIS A 100 -30.28 48.93 -24.04
C HIS A 100 -28.90 49.19 -23.43
N GLU A 101 -28.85 49.49 -22.13
CA GLU A 101 -27.64 49.76 -21.38
C GLU A 101 -27.72 49.11 -19.99
N VAL A 102 -26.72 48.31 -19.63
CA VAL A 102 -26.59 47.69 -18.30
C VAL A 102 -25.48 48.38 -17.52
N SER A 103 -25.84 48.95 -16.37
CA SER A 103 -24.91 49.59 -15.45
C SER A 103 -24.80 48.80 -14.16
N ILE A 104 -23.56 48.62 -13.69
CA ILE A 104 -23.21 47.77 -12.55
C ILE A 104 -22.52 48.62 -11.48
N SER A 105 -22.96 48.50 -10.24
CA SER A 105 -22.35 49.15 -9.09
C SER A 105 -22.35 48.23 -7.86
N PRO A 106 -21.18 47.93 -7.24
CA PRO A 106 -19.82 48.32 -7.62
C PRO A 106 -19.30 47.53 -8.84
N ARG A 107 -18.30 48.08 -9.55
CA ARG A 107 -17.70 47.43 -10.75
C ARG A 107 -16.88 46.17 -10.43
N ALA A 108 -16.42 46.03 -9.18
CA ALA A 108 -15.69 44.87 -8.69
C ALA A 108 -16.24 44.46 -7.32
N ILE A 109 -16.28 43.14 -7.07
CA ILE A 109 -16.77 42.56 -5.83
C ILE A 109 -15.60 42.45 -4.86
N ASP A 110 -15.64 43.23 -3.78
CA ASP A 110 -14.74 43.13 -2.65
C ASP A 110 -15.41 42.32 -1.53
N LEU A 111 -14.83 41.18 -1.17
CA LEU A 111 -15.38 40.29 -0.14
C LEU A 111 -15.04 40.75 1.29
N GLU A 112 -14.01 41.59 1.46
CA GLU A 112 -13.59 42.11 2.76
C GLU A 112 -14.44 43.32 3.20
N GLN A 113 -15.15 43.94 2.26
CA GLN A 113 -16.00 45.11 2.48
C GLN A 113 -17.46 44.80 2.14
N PRO A 114 -18.19 44.07 3.01
CA PRO A 114 -19.61 43.80 2.79
C PRO A 114 -20.40 45.12 2.79
N ASN A 115 -21.23 45.32 1.77
CA ASN A 115 -21.99 46.54 1.52
C ASN A 115 -23.52 46.34 1.61
N CYS A 116 -24.01 45.12 1.86
CA CYS A 116 -25.43 44.89 2.10
C CYS A 116 -25.87 45.40 3.50
N ALA A 117 -27.13 45.80 3.64
CA ALA A 117 -27.72 46.27 4.91
C ALA A 117 -27.66 45.27 6.09
N GLY A 118 -27.34 43.99 5.83
CA GLY A 118 -27.15 42.93 6.83
C GLY A 118 -25.70 42.73 7.31
N GLY A 119 -24.74 43.55 6.87
CA GLY A 119 -23.38 43.65 7.43
C GLY A 119 -22.39 42.52 7.12
N HIS A 120 -22.83 41.40 6.53
CA HIS A 120 -21.97 40.23 6.27
C HIS A 120 -21.90 39.81 4.79
N LEU A 121 -22.65 40.46 3.91
CA LEU A 121 -22.88 40.03 2.54
C LEU A 121 -22.57 41.16 1.56
N VAL A 122 -22.21 40.78 0.33
CA VAL A 122 -21.94 41.71 -0.77
C VAL A 122 -23.14 41.78 -1.71
N CYS A 123 -23.59 43.00 -1.97
CA CYS A 123 -24.70 43.35 -2.83
C CYS A 123 -24.17 44.09 -4.05
N VAL A 124 -24.72 43.77 -5.23
CA VAL A 124 -24.41 44.44 -6.47
C VAL A 124 -25.69 44.94 -7.10
N ASP A 125 -25.73 46.25 -7.34
CA ASP A 125 -26.83 46.95 -7.98
C ASP A 125 -26.66 46.90 -9.49
N LEU A 126 -27.72 46.47 -10.16
CA LEU A 126 -27.85 46.42 -11.60
C LEU A 126 -28.95 47.37 -12.03
N ARG A 127 -28.61 48.32 -12.90
CA ARG A 127 -29.58 49.21 -13.53
C ARG A 127 -29.58 48.96 -15.03
N VAL A 128 -30.73 48.54 -15.55
CA VAL A 128 -30.94 48.25 -16.97
C VAL A 128 -31.85 49.32 -17.55
N CYS A 129 -31.38 50.01 -18.58
CA CYS A 129 -32.15 51.04 -19.27
C CYS A 129 -32.50 50.59 -20.68
N PHE A 130 -33.73 50.90 -21.11
CA PHE A 130 -34.21 50.67 -22.47
C PHE A 130 -34.67 51.97 -23.13
N SER A 131 -34.49 52.04 -24.44
CA SER A 131 -35.11 53.03 -25.31
C SER A 131 -35.32 52.42 -26.71
N TYR A 132 -36.26 52.97 -27.48
CA TYR A 132 -36.52 52.44 -28.83
C TYR A 132 -36.65 53.54 -29.88
N ILE A 133 -36.37 53.15 -31.13
CA ILE A 133 -36.54 53.93 -32.35
C ILE A 133 -37.31 53.08 -33.37
N ALA A 134 -38.14 53.72 -34.20
CA ALA A 134 -38.92 53.10 -35.27
C ALA A 134 -39.07 54.08 -36.45
N THR A 135 -39.27 53.55 -37.65
CA THR A 135 -39.47 54.35 -38.86
C THR A 135 -40.95 54.27 -39.28
N PRO A 136 -41.61 55.39 -39.65
CA PRO A 136 -41.17 56.79 -39.55
C PRO A 136 -41.21 57.32 -38.11
N SER A 137 -40.59 58.48 -37.86
CA SER A 137 -40.54 59.10 -36.52
C SER A 137 -41.92 59.46 -35.93
N SER A 138 -42.96 59.53 -36.76
CA SER A 138 -44.35 59.70 -36.32
C SER A 138 -44.95 58.43 -35.69
N TYR A 139 -44.38 57.25 -35.97
CA TYR A 139 -44.78 55.98 -35.37
C TYR A 139 -44.19 55.83 -33.96
N SER A 140 -44.96 56.24 -32.96
CA SER A 140 -44.57 56.24 -31.55
C SER A 140 -45.60 55.51 -30.66
N PRO A 141 -45.78 54.19 -30.82
CA PRO A 141 -46.69 53.41 -29.99
C PRO A 141 -46.21 53.26 -28.55
N ILE A 142 -47.12 52.93 -27.63
CA ILE A 142 -46.72 52.48 -26.30
C ILE A 142 -46.20 51.05 -26.42
N VAL A 143 -44.97 50.83 -25.97
CA VAL A 143 -44.26 49.54 -26.07
C VAL A 143 -43.99 49.02 -24.66
N ALA A 144 -44.36 47.76 -24.42
CA ALA A 144 -44.02 47.03 -23.21
C ALA A 144 -42.93 46.00 -23.53
N LEU A 145 -41.80 46.10 -22.84
CA LEU A 145 -40.68 45.16 -22.93
C LEU A 145 -40.60 44.34 -21.65
N ASP A 146 -40.74 43.04 -21.77
CA ASP A 146 -40.50 42.09 -20.68
C ASP A 146 -39.03 41.68 -20.75
N TYR A 147 -38.29 41.89 -19.66
CA TYR A 147 -36.88 41.55 -19.55
C TYR A 147 -36.61 40.60 -18.40
N VAL A 148 -35.58 39.76 -18.58
CA VAL A 148 -35.10 38.80 -17.59
C VAL A 148 -33.59 38.97 -17.45
N LEU A 149 -33.14 39.14 -16.21
CA LEU A 149 -31.74 39.09 -15.82
C LEU A 149 -31.45 37.72 -15.23
N ASP A 150 -30.55 36.99 -15.88
CA ASP A 150 -30.09 35.67 -15.44
C ASP A 150 -28.68 35.75 -14.86
N GLY A 151 -28.53 35.39 -13.59
CA GLY A 151 -27.29 35.50 -12.85
C GLY A 151 -26.41 34.25 -12.92
N ASP A 152 -25.10 34.46 -13.07
CA ASP A 152 -24.06 33.42 -13.09
C ASP A 152 -24.27 32.37 -14.19
N THR A 153 -24.71 32.82 -15.37
CA THR A 153 -25.11 31.97 -16.51
C THR A 153 -24.00 30.98 -16.90
N ASP A 154 -22.73 31.41 -16.99
CA ASP A 154 -21.60 30.55 -17.40
C ASP A 154 -21.28 29.44 -16.41
N ARG A 155 -21.47 29.70 -15.12
CA ARG A 155 -21.32 28.68 -14.08
C ARG A 155 -22.43 27.64 -14.18
N ARG A 156 -23.66 28.08 -14.43
CA ARG A 156 -24.81 27.20 -14.60
C ARG A 156 -24.76 26.35 -15.86
N LEU A 157 -24.26 26.88 -16.98
CA LEU A 157 -24.04 26.10 -18.21
C LEU A 157 -23.06 24.94 -18.01
N ARG A 158 -22.17 25.04 -17.01
CA ARG A 158 -21.26 23.97 -16.57
C ARG A 158 -21.88 23.03 -15.52
N GLY A 159 -23.18 23.14 -15.24
CA GLY A 159 -23.89 22.32 -14.25
C GLY A 159 -23.63 22.69 -12.79
N GLN A 160 -22.99 23.84 -12.52
CA GLN A 160 -22.67 24.28 -11.16
C GLN A 160 -23.75 25.19 -10.57
N VAL A 161 -23.85 25.22 -9.24
CA VAL A 161 -24.81 26.04 -8.50
C VAL A 161 -24.45 27.52 -8.63
N PRO A 162 -25.42 28.42 -8.93
CA PRO A 162 -25.15 29.86 -9.06
C PRO A 162 -24.71 30.47 -7.74
N ARG A 163 -23.79 31.44 -7.79
CA ARG A 163 -23.27 32.15 -6.61
C ARG A 163 -24.12 33.34 -6.16
N VAL A 164 -25.17 33.69 -6.91
CA VAL A 164 -25.96 34.90 -6.69
C VAL A 164 -27.42 34.60 -6.38
N THR A 165 -28.04 35.50 -5.63
CA THR A 165 -29.48 35.50 -5.34
C THR A 165 -30.04 36.91 -5.55
N PHE A 166 -31.05 37.07 -6.39
CA PHE A 166 -31.71 38.36 -6.59
C PHE A 166 -32.64 38.69 -5.43
N LEU A 167 -32.52 39.91 -4.88
CA LEU A 167 -33.35 40.40 -3.78
C LEU A 167 -34.72 40.86 -4.27
N SER A 168 -34.73 41.59 -5.39
CA SER A 168 -35.94 42.10 -6.04
C SER A 168 -36.44 41.16 -7.14
N ARG A 169 -36.71 39.90 -6.76
CA ARG A 169 -37.22 38.87 -7.67
C ARG A 169 -38.75 38.88 -7.77
N GLY A 170 -39.29 38.54 -8.94
CA GLY A 170 -40.71 38.25 -9.09
C GLY A 170 -41.12 37.03 -8.24
N PRO A 171 -42.41 36.88 -7.88
CA PRO A 171 -42.89 35.78 -7.05
C PRO A 171 -42.63 34.39 -7.67
N ASP A 172 -42.65 34.30 -9.00
CA ASP A 172 -42.44 33.06 -9.76
C ASP A 172 -40.97 32.87 -10.22
N ASP A 173 -40.10 33.85 -9.96
CA ASP A 173 -38.72 33.81 -10.43
C ASP A 173 -37.84 32.90 -9.56
N PRO A 174 -36.97 32.07 -10.18
CA PRO A 174 -35.98 31.33 -9.43
C PRO A 174 -34.98 32.29 -8.76
N LYS A 175 -34.32 31.85 -7.69
CA LYS A 175 -33.41 32.69 -6.88
C LYS A 175 -32.34 33.44 -7.70
N HIS A 176 -31.90 32.88 -8.81
CA HIS A 176 -30.83 33.40 -9.66
C HIS A 176 -31.36 34.25 -10.83
N GLN A 177 -32.66 34.55 -10.89
CA GLN A 177 -33.26 35.40 -11.91
C GLN A 177 -34.05 36.56 -11.30
N ALA A 178 -34.14 37.65 -12.04
CA ALA A 178 -35.08 38.72 -11.82
C ALA A 178 -35.73 39.11 -13.14
N SER A 179 -37.05 39.04 -13.19
CA SER A 179 -37.85 39.54 -14.31
C SER A 179 -38.43 40.93 -14.01
N GLY A 180 -38.69 41.68 -15.07
CA GLY A 180 -39.35 42.98 -14.97
C GLY A 180 -39.96 43.42 -16.28
N THR A 181 -40.83 44.42 -16.23
CA THR A 181 -41.48 45.00 -17.41
C THR A 181 -41.23 46.50 -17.46
N VAL A 182 -40.79 46.99 -18.62
CA VAL A 182 -40.58 48.42 -18.88
C VAL A 182 -41.60 48.92 -19.90
N TRP A 183 -42.24 50.04 -19.59
CA TRP A 183 -43.23 50.70 -20.45
C TRP A 183 -42.62 51.95 -21.07
N LEU A 184 -42.37 51.91 -22.38
CA LEU A 184 -41.86 53.02 -23.18
C LEU A 184 -43.07 53.72 -23.84
N LYS A 185 -43.37 54.95 -23.43
CA LYS A 185 -44.59 55.66 -23.87
C LYS A 185 -44.40 56.27 -25.26
N HIS A 186 -43.20 56.79 -25.51
CA HIS A 186 -42.83 57.44 -26.74
C HIS A 186 -41.48 56.93 -27.27
N GLN A 187 -41.26 57.17 -28.56
CA GLN A 187 -39.97 56.93 -29.20
C GLN A 187 -38.89 57.80 -28.52
N HIS A 188 -37.68 57.27 -28.36
CA HIS A 188 -36.56 57.89 -27.62
C HIS A 188 -36.74 58.02 -26.10
N ASP A 189 -37.87 57.58 -25.52
CA ASP A 189 -38.00 57.51 -24.07
C ASP A 189 -36.93 56.57 -23.51
N ARG A 190 -36.23 57.03 -22.46
CA ARG A 190 -35.30 56.21 -21.69
C ARG A 190 -35.93 55.85 -20.36
N VAL A 191 -36.22 54.56 -20.16
CA VAL A 191 -36.79 54.05 -18.91
C VAL A 191 -35.89 52.95 -18.38
N CYS A 192 -35.62 52.96 -17.08
CA CYS A 192 -34.72 52.02 -16.43
C CYS A 192 -35.41 51.21 -15.34
N GLY A 193 -34.97 49.97 -15.16
CA GLY A 193 -35.30 49.12 -14.02
C GLY A 193 -34.06 48.88 -13.17
N ASP A 194 -34.22 49.04 -11.86
CA ASP A 194 -33.17 48.81 -10.86
C ASP A 194 -33.44 47.47 -10.16
N THR A 195 -32.42 46.63 -10.06
CA THR A 195 -32.46 45.39 -9.29
C THR A 195 -31.14 45.17 -8.57
N THR A 196 -31.17 44.48 -7.44
CA THR A 196 -29.97 44.17 -6.66
C THR A 196 -29.89 42.67 -6.49
N PHE A 197 -28.71 42.09 -6.74
CA PHE A 197 -28.41 40.73 -6.33
C PHE A 197 -27.43 40.71 -5.17
N GLN A 198 -27.58 39.67 -4.36
CA GLN A 198 -26.74 39.36 -3.22
C GLN A 198 -25.87 38.14 -3.55
N LEU A 199 -24.60 38.21 -3.19
CA LEU A 199 -23.68 37.07 -3.27
C LEU A 199 -24.02 36.05 -2.16
N GLN A 200 -24.01 34.76 -2.46
CA GLN A 200 -24.28 33.71 -1.47
C GLN A 200 -23.19 33.64 -0.39
N GLU A 201 -23.57 33.09 0.76
CA GLU A 201 -22.62 32.76 1.83
C GLU A 201 -21.71 31.62 1.38
N ASN A 202 -20.40 31.74 1.65
CA ASN A 202 -19.38 30.71 1.37
C ASN A 202 -19.10 30.43 -0.11
N VAL A 203 -18.99 31.47 -0.93
CA VAL A 203 -18.51 31.33 -2.31
C VAL A 203 -17.07 30.80 -2.34
N LYS A 204 -16.89 29.62 -2.92
CA LYS A 204 -15.57 29.03 -3.15
C LYS A 204 -14.86 29.68 -4.35
N ASP A 205 -15.55 29.86 -5.47
CA ASP A 205 -14.96 30.40 -6.71
C ASP A 205 -14.91 31.93 -6.62
N LYS A 206 -13.75 32.43 -6.17
CA LYS A 206 -13.46 33.86 -5.95
C LYS A 206 -12.67 34.50 -7.10
N LEU A 207 -12.44 33.79 -8.22
CA LEU A 207 -11.67 34.32 -9.35
C LEU A 207 -12.52 34.58 -10.58
N ARG A 208 -13.40 33.64 -10.94
CA ARG A 208 -14.17 33.77 -12.19
C ARG A 208 -15.25 34.83 -12.04
N ALA A 209 -15.41 35.66 -13.07
CA ALA A 209 -16.44 36.69 -13.09
C ALA A 209 -17.84 36.09 -12.92
N ILE A 210 -18.74 36.86 -12.31
CA ILE A 210 -20.17 36.59 -12.32
C ILE A 210 -20.72 37.17 -13.61
N VAL A 211 -21.19 36.30 -14.50
CA VAL A 211 -21.80 36.71 -15.77
C VAL A 211 -23.29 36.87 -15.59
N VAL A 212 -23.81 38.07 -15.82
CA VAL A 212 -25.24 38.37 -15.83
C VAL A 212 -25.69 38.53 -17.27
N THR A 213 -26.67 37.74 -17.68
CA THR A 213 -27.23 37.80 -19.03
C THR A 213 -28.58 38.51 -18.98
N LEU A 214 -28.67 39.66 -19.63
CA LEU A 214 -29.92 40.33 -19.93
C LEU A 214 -30.54 39.67 -21.16
N SER A 215 -31.83 39.37 -21.10
CA SER A 215 -32.65 39.02 -22.24
C SER A 215 -33.94 39.83 -22.21
N TYR A 216 -34.43 40.29 -23.36
CA TYR A 216 -35.69 41.01 -23.44
C TYR A 216 -36.56 40.54 -24.60
N SER A 217 -37.85 40.74 -24.46
CA SER A 217 -38.86 40.39 -25.46
C SER A 217 -39.97 41.43 -25.50
N LEU A 218 -40.60 41.55 -26.66
CA LEU A 218 -41.74 42.44 -26.84
C LEU A 218 -43.01 41.77 -26.34
N GLN A 219 -43.71 42.42 -25.42
CA GLN A 219 -45.00 41.92 -24.95
C GLN A 219 -46.04 42.13 -26.05
N THR A 220 -46.51 41.04 -26.65
CA THR A 220 -47.51 41.13 -27.73
C THR A 220 -48.89 41.45 -27.13
N PRO A 221 -49.51 42.58 -27.49
CA PRO A 221 -50.86 42.89 -27.02
C PRO A 221 -51.86 41.85 -27.56
N ARG A 222 -52.82 41.44 -26.74
CA ARG A 222 -53.92 40.58 -27.20
C ARG A 222 -54.74 41.35 -28.25
N LEU A 223 -54.68 40.90 -29.50
CA LEU A 223 -55.46 41.48 -30.60
C LEU A 223 -56.94 41.50 -30.22
N ARG A 224 -57.56 42.70 -30.20
CA ARG A 224 -59.00 42.84 -29.97
C ARG A 224 -59.76 42.20 -31.15
N ARG A 225 -60.79 41.43 -30.83
CA ARG A 225 -61.69 40.79 -31.82
C ARG A 225 -62.35 41.87 -32.68
N GLN A 226 -62.37 41.64 -33.99
CA GLN A 226 -62.89 42.55 -35.01
C GLN A 226 -64.38 42.88 -34.76
N VAL A 227 -64.74 44.16 -34.80
CA VAL A 227 -66.12 44.64 -34.91
C VAL A 227 -66.42 44.83 -36.42
N PRO A 228 -67.53 44.32 -36.97
CA PRO A 228 -67.83 44.48 -38.40
C PRO A 228 -67.98 45.96 -38.77
N GLY A 229 -67.20 46.45 -39.75
CA GLY A 229 -67.33 47.80 -40.32
C GLY A 229 -66.17 48.77 -40.07
N GLN A 230 -65.14 48.40 -39.30
CA GLN A 230 -63.87 49.15 -39.24
C GLN A 230 -62.86 48.59 -40.25
N GLY A 231 -62.00 49.46 -40.80
CA GLY A 231 -60.95 49.13 -41.77
C GLY A 231 -59.91 48.12 -41.25
N LEU A 232 -58.83 47.94 -42.01
CA LEU A 232 -57.76 47.00 -41.64
C LEU A 232 -57.23 47.29 -40.22
N LEU A 233 -57.16 46.24 -39.39
CA LEU A 233 -56.65 46.38 -38.01
C LEU A 233 -55.17 46.77 -38.02
N PRO A 234 -54.73 47.67 -37.12
CA PRO A 234 -53.32 47.99 -36.95
C PRO A 234 -52.52 46.73 -36.61
N VAL A 235 -51.36 46.58 -37.27
CA VAL A 235 -50.49 45.42 -37.07
C VAL A 235 -49.57 45.69 -35.87
N ALA A 236 -49.36 44.66 -35.04
CA ALA A 236 -48.45 44.77 -33.90
C ALA A 236 -46.99 44.88 -34.38
N PRO A 237 -46.17 45.76 -33.76
CA PRO A 237 -44.77 45.92 -34.14
C PRO A 237 -43.96 44.65 -33.84
N ILE A 238 -42.77 44.55 -34.44
CA ILE A 238 -41.81 43.45 -34.24
C ILE A 238 -40.45 44.01 -33.85
N LEU A 239 -39.68 43.28 -33.04
CA LEU A 239 -38.28 43.62 -32.79
C LEU A 239 -37.44 43.38 -34.04
N ASN A 240 -36.43 44.20 -34.26
CA ASN A 240 -35.46 43.99 -35.32
C ASN A 240 -34.72 42.65 -35.12
N ALA A 241 -34.85 41.74 -36.09
CA ALA A 241 -34.24 40.41 -36.05
C ALA A 241 -32.70 40.43 -36.17
N HIS A 242 -32.11 41.51 -36.70
CA HIS A 242 -30.66 41.68 -36.80
C HIS A 242 -30.03 42.20 -35.51
N GLN A 243 -30.84 42.71 -34.57
CA GLN A 243 -30.35 43.19 -33.28
C GLN A 243 -30.48 42.07 -32.22
N PRO A 244 -29.40 41.74 -31.50
CA PRO A 244 -29.51 40.74 -30.44
C PRO A 244 -30.41 41.27 -29.32
N SER A 245 -31.37 40.44 -28.90
CA SER A 245 -32.22 40.71 -27.75
C SER A 245 -31.57 40.29 -26.42
N THR A 246 -30.27 39.98 -26.45
CA THR A 246 -29.50 39.53 -25.30
C THR A 246 -28.20 40.33 -25.16
N GLN A 247 -27.82 40.64 -23.92
CA GLN A 247 -26.56 41.27 -23.57
C GLN A 247 -25.93 40.56 -22.37
N ARG A 248 -24.62 40.37 -22.41
CA ARG A 248 -23.85 39.79 -21.29
C ARG A 248 -23.05 40.88 -20.60
N ALA A 249 -23.07 40.86 -19.28
CA ALA A 249 -22.29 41.77 -18.44
C ALA A 249 -21.47 40.95 -17.43
N GLU A 250 -20.19 41.27 -17.31
CA GLU A 250 -19.24 40.56 -16.45
C GLU A 250 -18.91 41.38 -15.21
N ILE A 251 -18.93 40.73 -14.04
CA ILE A 251 -18.66 41.35 -12.75
C ILE A 251 -17.52 40.59 -12.11
N HIS A 252 -16.37 41.22 -12.01
CA HIS A 252 -15.14 40.57 -11.51
C HIS A 252 -15.02 40.69 -9.99
N PHE A 253 -14.45 39.66 -9.36
CA PHE A 253 -13.97 39.74 -7.99
C PHE A 253 -12.69 40.57 -7.94
N LEU A 254 -12.46 41.23 -6.80
CA LEU A 254 -11.19 41.88 -6.53
C LEU A 254 -10.13 40.79 -6.29
N LYS A 255 -9.20 40.66 -7.23
CA LYS A 255 -8.14 39.65 -7.22
C LYS A 255 -7.02 40.04 -6.26
N GLN A 256 -7.26 39.83 -4.97
CA GLN A 256 -6.25 40.02 -3.93
C GLN A 256 -5.24 38.86 -3.98
N GLY A 257 -3.94 39.15 -3.85
CA GLY A 257 -2.89 38.12 -3.82
C GLY A 257 -2.35 37.64 -5.18
N CYS A 258 -2.73 38.32 -6.29
CA CYS A 258 -2.43 37.92 -7.67
C CYS A 258 -1.53 38.92 -8.42
N GLY A 259 -0.42 39.33 -7.81
CA GLY A 259 0.53 40.28 -8.40
C GLY A 259 -0.04 41.66 -8.78
N GLU A 260 0.75 42.43 -9.54
CA GLU A 260 0.32 43.72 -10.11
C GLU A 260 -0.45 43.56 -11.44
N ASP A 261 -0.22 42.46 -12.15
CA ASP A 261 -0.87 42.12 -13.42
C ASP A 261 -2.31 41.58 -13.25
N LYS A 262 -2.70 41.27 -12.00
CA LYS A 262 -4.02 40.73 -11.63
C LYS A 262 -4.28 39.37 -12.27
N ILE A 263 -3.23 38.60 -12.55
CA ILE A 263 -3.32 37.23 -13.03
C ILE A 263 -2.79 36.35 -11.91
N CYS A 264 -3.63 35.46 -11.38
CA CYS A 264 -3.25 34.61 -10.24
C CYS A 264 -2.49 33.39 -10.76
N GLN A 265 -1.15 33.47 -10.79
CA GLN A 265 -0.29 32.38 -11.25
C GLN A 265 0.25 31.60 -10.05
N SER A 266 -0.36 30.46 -9.74
CA SER A 266 0.06 29.63 -8.61
C SER A 266 1.20 28.69 -8.97
N ASN A 267 1.91 28.20 -7.95
CA ASN A 267 2.90 27.13 -8.12
C ASN A 267 2.68 26.04 -7.06
N LEU A 268 1.52 25.39 -7.14
CA LEU A 268 1.20 24.24 -6.33
C LEU A 268 2.08 23.05 -6.72
N GLN A 269 2.82 22.53 -5.76
CA GLN A 269 3.70 21.38 -5.95
C GLN A 269 3.50 20.35 -4.84
N LEU A 270 3.42 19.08 -5.24
CA LEU A 270 3.47 17.95 -4.32
C LEU A 270 4.94 17.55 -4.16
N VAL A 271 5.58 18.05 -3.10
CA VAL A 271 7.02 17.90 -2.86
C VAL A 271 7.40 16.45 -2.58
N HIS A 272 6.61 15.74 -1.79
CA HIS A 272 6.76 14.29 -1.64
C HIS A 272 5.46 13.63 -1.19
N ALA A 273 5.29 12.38 -1.63
CA ALA A 273 4.28 11.45 -1.18
C ALA A 273 4.96 10.15 -0.74
N ARG A 274 4.86 9.79 0.55
CA ARG A 274 5.53 8.59 1.09
C ARG A 274 4.60 7.77 1.98
N PHE A 275 4.63 6.46 1.78
CA PHE A 275 3.94 5.53 2.66
C PHE A 275 4.67 5.41 3.99
N CYS A 276 3.91 5.40 5.08
CA CYS A 276 4.40 5.33 6.44
C CYS A 276 3.66 4.24 7.22
N ALA A 277 4.38 3.49 8.04
CA ALA A 277 3.80 2.63 9.06
C ALA A 277 3.29 3.49 10.21
N ARG A 278 2.09 3.16 10.71
CA ARG A 278 1.50 3.84 11.86
C ARG A 278 1.99 3.16 13.14
N VAL A 279 2.85 3.84 13.91
CA VAL A 279 3.40 3.34 15.18
C VAL A 279 2.49 3.74 16.35
N SER A 280 1.98 4.96 16.31
CA SER A 280 0.99 5.46 17.27
C SER A 280 -0.04 6.37 16.59
N ASP A 281 -0.93 7.01 17.34
CA ASP A 281 -1.89 7.98 16.80
C ASP A 281 -1.22 9.24 16.23
N MET A 282 -0.01 9.56 16.70
CA MET A 282 0.72 10.79 16.34
C MET A 282 2.08 10.50 15.66
N GLU A 283 2.53 9.25 15.65
CA GLU A 283 3.85 8.86 15.15
C GLU A 283 3.73 7.94 13.93
N PHE A 284 4.26 8.43 12.81
CA PHE A 284 4.32 7.74 11.53
C PHE A 284 5.78 7.57 11.13
N GLN A 285 6.18 6.33 10.86
CA GLN A 285 7.54 6.01 10.43
C GLN A 285 7.54 5.70 8.94
N PRO A 286 8.38 6.35 8.12
CA PRO A 286 8.41 6.11 6.68
C PRO A 286 8.82 4.67 6.37
N LEU A 287 8.13 4.05 5.42
CA LEU A 287 8.46 2.71 4.96
C LEU A 287 9.82 2.71 4.22
N PRO A 288 10.59 1.62 4.31
CA PRO A 288 11.83 1.49 3.55
C PRO A 288 11.53 1.50 2.05
N MET A 289 12.40 2.15 1.28
CA MET A 289 12.29 2.22 -0.18
C MET A 289 13.12 1.11 -0.84
N ASP A 290 12.71 0.72 -2.05
CA ASP A 290 13.48 -0.18 -2.93
C ASP A 290 14.78 0.51 -3.43
N ALA A 291 15.65 -0.25 -4.10
CA ALA A 291 16.95 0.22 -4.61
C ALA A 291 16.83 1.45 -5.54
N ASP A 292 15.70 1.58 -6.25
CA ASP A 292 15.40 2.70 -7.15
C ASP A 292 14.92 3.96 -6.40
N GLY A 293 14.61 3.87 -5.11
CA GLY A 293 14.15 4.98 -4.28
C GLY A 293 12.71 5.44 -4.53
N THR A 294 12.00 4.86 -5.51
CA THR A 294 10.66 5.30 -5.96
C THR A 294 9.51 4.47 -5.39
N THR A 295 9.76 3.26 -4.91
CA THR A 295 8.73 2.31 -4.50
C THR A 295 8.94 1.89 -3.05
N ALA A 296 7.92 2.09 -2.21
CA ALA A 296 7.97 1.69 -0.81
C ALA A 296 7.81 0.17 -0.67
N LEU A 297 8.43 -0.41 0.35
CA LEU A 297 8.34 -1.82 0.69
C LEU A 297 7.39 -1.96 1.90
N PHE A 298 6.23 -2.58 1.67
CA PHE A 298 5.20 -2.78 2.71
C PHE A 298 5.07 -4.26 3.09
N ALA A 299 5.41 -4.56 4.35
CA ALA A 299 5.19 -5.88 4.93
C ALA A 299 3.77 -6.00 5.49
N LEU A 300 3.00 -6.99 5.04
CA LEU A 300 1.66 -7.27 5.57
C LEU A 300 1.76 -7.93 6.97
N SER A 301 2.09 -7.14 7.99
CA SER A 301 2.32 -7.60 9.37
C SER A 301 1.10 -7.37 10.29
N GLY A 302 -0.12 -7.57 9.77
CA GLY A 302 -1.35 -7.40 10.56
C GLY A 302 -1.65 -5.96 10.99
N GLN A 303 -1.03 -4.95 10.36
CA GLN A 303 -1.35 -3.54 10.59
C GLN A 303 -2.66 -3.19 9.85
N PRO A 304 -3.75 -2.80 10.56
CA PRO A 304 -5.04 -2.50 9.94
C PRO A 304 -5.07 -1.16 9.19
N PHE A 305 -4.06 -0.30 9.41
CA PHE A 305 -3.98 1.02 8.78
C PHE A 305 -2.54 1.34 8.35
N ILE A 306 -2.41 2.06 7.24
CA ILE A 306 -1.17 2.67 6.78
C ILE A 306 -1.37 4.19 6.65
N GLY A 307 -0.29 4.95 6.80
CA GLY A 307 -0.28 6.39 6.54
C GLY A 307 0.28 6.69 5.15
N LEU A 308 -0.27 7.70 4.48
CA LEU A 308 0.36 8.33 3.31
C LEU A 308 0.66 9.79 3.68
N GLU A 309 1.94 10.09 3.86
CA GLU A 309 2.40 11.44 4.15
C GLU A 309 2.52 12.25 2.87
N LEU A 310 1.90 13.42 2.87
CA LEU A 310 1.80 14.33 1.75
C LEU A 310 2.31 15.70 2.18
N LYS A 311 3.26 16.24 1.40
CA LYS A 311 3.74 17.62 1.57
C LYS A 311 3.42 18.41 0.31
N VAL A 312 2.55 19.41 0.46
CA VAL A 312 2.14 20.32 -0.64
C VAL A 312 2.64 21.72 -0.35
N THR A 313 3.14 22.42 -1.37
CA THR A 313 3.68 23.77 -1.24
C THR A 313 3.15 24.69 -2.34
N ASN A 314 3.00 25.98 -2.03
CA ASN A 314 2.75 27.04 -3.01
C ASN A 314 3.90 28.07 -2.99
N LEU A 315 5.14 27.58 -3.14
CA LEU A 315 6.34 28.44 -3.14
C LEU A 315 6.59 28.95 -4.56
N PRO A 316 7.13 30.17 -4.75
CA PRO A 316 7.57 30.61 -6.07
C PRO A 316 8.65 29.67 -6.63
N SER A 317 8.65 29.43 -7.94
CA SER A 317 9.63 28.56 -8.60
C SER A 317 11.05 29.10 -8.46
N ASP A 318 11.23 30.42 -8.55
CA ASP A 318 12.49 31.09 -8.29
C ASP A 318 12.36 32.01 -7.06
N PRO A 319 13.05 31.70 -5.94
CA PRO A 319 13.10 32.57 -4.77
C PRO A 319 13.65 33.97 -5.06
N ALA A 320 14.46 34.14 -6.12
CA ALA A 320 14.99 35.44 -6.54
C ALA A 320 13.97 36.26 -7.35
N GLN A 321 12.95 35.62 -7.94
CA GLN A 321 11.87 36.28 -8.68
C GLN A 321 10.50 35.83 -8.15
N PRO A 322 10.16 36.18 -6.89
CA PRO A 322 8.94 35.69 -6.28
C PRO A 322 7.67 36.22 -6.96
N GLN A 323 7.73 37.30 -7.74
CA GLN A 323 6.55 37.80 -8.45
C GLN A 323 6.29 37.15 -9.81
N ALA A 324 7.17 36.25 -10.28
CA ALA A 324 6.96 35.56 -11.55
C ALA A 324 5.89 34.47 -11.45
N ASP A 325 5.75 33.81 -10.29
CA ASP A 325 4.75 32.78 -10.02
C ASP A 325 4.58 32.59 -8.50
N GLY A 326 3.74 31.63 -8.09
CA GLY A 326 3.48 31.34 -6.68
C GLY A 326 2.56 32.34 -6.00
N ASP A 327 1.69 33.02 -6.76
CA ASP A 327 0.54 33.78 -6.23
C ASP A 327 -0.39 32.87 -5.42
N ASP A 328 -1.35 33.51 -4.75
CA ASP A 328 -2.37 32.81 -3.97
C ASP A 328 -3.15 31.81 -4.84
N ALA A 329 -3.14 30.53 -4.42
CA ALA A 329 -3.83 29.46 -5.13
C ALA A 329 -5.28 29.34 -4.65
N HIS A 330 -6.24 29.78 -5.45
CA HIS A 330 -7.67 29.72 -5.14
C HIS A 330 -8.27 28.34 -5.40
N GLU A 331 -9.24 27.94 -4.58
CA GLU A 331 -9.80 26.56 -4.55
C GLU A 331 -8.70 25.49 -4.65
N ALA A 332 -7.62 25.61 -3.86
CA ALA A 332 -6.55 24.64 -3.89
C ALA A 332 -7.02 23.33 -3.25
N GLN A 333 -6.95 22.25 -4.01
CA GLN A 333 -7.44 20.93 -3.64
C GLN A 333 -6.45 19.83 -4.03
N LEU A 334 -6.52 18.72 -3.31
CA LEU A 334 -5.86 17.48 -3.67
C LEU A 334 -6.92 16.39 -3.90
N LEU A 335 -6.93 15.85 -5.12
CA LEU A 335 -7.77 14.73 -5.53
C LEU A 335 -6.94 13.45 -5.42
N VAL A 336 -7.42 12.49 -4.64
CA VAL A 336 -6.74 11.23 -4.37
C VAL A 336 -7.58 10.09 -4.91
N SER A 337 -6.99 9.26 -5.76
CA SER A 337 -7.60 8.03 -6.28
C SER A 337 -6.91 6.82 -5.66
N LEU A 338 -7.67 6.07 -4.87
CA LEU A 338 -7.21 4.89 -4.14
C LEU A 338 -7.55 3.61 -4.91
N PRO A 339 -6.67 2.60 -4.90
CA PRO A 339 -6.97 1.30 -5.47
C PRO A 339 -7.99 0.56 -4.60
N ALA A 340 -8.68 -0.44 -5.16
CA ALA A 340 -9.69 -1.22 -4.43
C ALA A 340 -9.15 -1.93 -3.17
N SER A 341 -7.83 -2.06 -3.04
CA SER A 341 -7.16 -2.66 -1.88
C SER A 341 -7.05 -1.71 -0.68
N LEU A 342 -7.27 -0.40 -0.87
CA LEU A 342 -7.15 0.63 0.17
C LEU A 342 -8.44 1.44 0.28
N HIS A 343 -8.83 1.77 1.51
CA HIS A 343 -9.99 2.63 1.78
C HIS A 343 -9.58 3.82 2.64
N TYR A 344 -10.13 4.99 2.35
CA TYR A 344 -9.94 6.17 3.19
C TYR A 344 -10.56 5.97 4.58
N SER A 345 -9.79 6.26 5.63
CA SER A 345 -10.24 6.18 7.03
C SER A 345 -10.21 7.54 7.73
N GLY A 346 -9.31 8.45 7.35
CA GLY A 346 -9.27 9.79 7.92
C GLY A 346 -8.00 10.58 7.58
N VAL A 347 -7.92 11.80 8.11
CA VAL A 347 -6.77 12.70 7.90
C VAL A 347 -6.20 13.19 9.23
N ARG A 348 -4.87 13.35 9.30
CA ARG A 348 -4.11 13.90 10.43
C ARG A 348 -3.09 14.92 9.92
N ALA A 349 -2.79 15.94 10.70
CA ALA A 349 -1.73 16.91 10.41
C ALA A 349 -0.90 17.09 11.69
N LEU A 350 0.38 17.46 11.56
CA LEU A 350 1.23 17.77 12.72
C LEU A 350 0.69 19.00 13.46
N ASP A 351 0.25 20.01 12.72
CA ASP A 351 -0.40 21.21 13.24
C ASP A 351 -1.92 21.15 13.03
N SER A 352 -2.67 21.31 14.12
CA SER A 352 -4.14 21.23 14.10
C SER A 352 -4.82 22.38 13.33
N VAL A 353 -4.11 23.52 13.16
CA VAL A 353 -4.61 24.71 12.46
C VAL A 353 -4.55 24.56 10.93
N GLU A 354 -3.59 23.79 10.43
CA GLU A 354 -3.34 23.58 8.98
C GLU A 354 -3.91 22.25 8.47
N LYS A 355 -4.78 21.61 9.27
CA LYS A 355 -5.38 20.33 8.90
C LYS A 355 -6.35 20.51 7.73
N PRO A 356 -6.11 19.90 6.56
CA PRO A 356 -7.02 20.00 5.43
C PRO A 356 -8.32 19.25 5.71
N LEU A 357 -9.43 19.76 5.16
CA LEU A 357 -10.72 19.09 5.20
C LEU A 357 -10.79 18.08 4.06
N CYS A 358 -10.81 16.79 4.39
CA CYS A 358 -10.86 15.71 3.41
C CYS A 358 -12.19 14.95 3.48
N VAL A 359 -12.90 14.90 2.35
CA VAL A 359 -14.17 14.18 2.19
C VAL A 359 -14.00 13.08 1.14
N SER A 360 -14.55 11.90 1.41
CA SER A 360 -14.51 10.78 0.48
C SER A 360 -15.89 10.49 -0.12
N ASN A 361 -15.90 9.79 -1.26
CA ASN A 361 -17.12 9.19 -1.80
C ASN A 361 -17.65 8.05 -0.92
N GLU A 362 -18.84 7.52 -1.25
CA GLU A 362 -19.49 6.42 -0.52
C GLU A 362 -18.61 5.16 -0.42
N ASN A 363 -17.80 4.88 -1.45
CA ASN A 363 -16.91 3.71 -1.50
C ASN A 363 -15.51 3.96 -0.87
N ALA A 364 -15.27 5.16 -0.35
CA ALA A 364 -13.99 5.59 0.22
C ALA A 364 -12.77 5.39 -0.72
N SER A 365 -12.98 5.42 -2.03
CA SER A 365 -11.96 5.23 -3.07
C SER A 365 -11.45 6.55 -3.66
N HIS A 366 -12.31 7.57 -3.74
CA HIS A 366 -11.95 8.90 -4.18
C HIS A 366 -12.05 9.86 -2.99
N VAL A 367 -10.97 10.59 -2.73
CA VAL A 367 -10.88 11.55 -1.62
C VAL A 367 -10.54 12.92 -2.17
N GLU A 368 -11.33 13.91 -1.79
CA GLU A 368 -11.10 15.33 -2.10
C GLU A 368 -10.67 16.04 -0.82
N CYS A 369 -9.47 16.60 -0.82
CA CYS A 369 -8.91 17.34 0.31
C CYS A 369 -8.78 18.82 -0.02
N GLU A 370 -9.44 19.68 0.76
CA GLU A 370 -9.33 21.13 0.65
C GLU A 370 -8.04 21.61 1.34
N LEU A 371 -7.11 22.15 0.54
CA LEU A 371 -5.81 22.64 1.02
C LEU A 371 -5.87 24.11 1.44
N GLY A 372 -6.80 24.88 0.87
CA GLY A 372 -7.02 26.28 1.22
C GLY A 372 -7.76 27.05 0.14
N ASN A 373 -8.48 28.11 0.53
CA ASN A 373 -9.19 28.97 -0.42
C ASN A 373 -9.11 30.47 -0.06
N PRO A 374 -7.97 31.14 -0.33
CA PRO A 374 -6.81 30.62 -1.06
C PRO A 374 -5.78 29.91 -0.18
N MET A 375 -4.96 29.04 -0.80
CA MET A 375 -3.67 28.61 -0.25
C MET A 375 -2.63 29.69 -0.60
N LYS A 376 -2.24 30.46 0.43
CA LYS A 376 -1.43 31.66 0.27
C LYS A 376 -0.05 31.40 -0.35
N ARG A 377 0.52 32.42 -0.98
CA ARG A 377 1.92 32.45 -1.42
C ARG A 377 2.87 32.03 -0.30
N GLY A 378 3.75 31.08 -0.60
CA GLY A 378 4.75 30.53 0.32
C GLY A 378 4.22 29.54 1.35
N ALA A 379 2.92 29.22 1.34
CA ALA A 379 2.34 28.24 2.26
C ALA A 379 2.90 26.83 1.98
N GLN A 380 3.09 26.06 3.04
CA GLN A 380 3.48 24.65 2.98
C GLN A 380 2.62 23.88 3.98
N ILE A 381 2.00 22.80 3.53
CA ILE A 381 1.13 21.99 4.37
C ILE A 381 1.62 20.56 4.32
N THR A 382 1.79 19.95 5.48
CA THR A 382 2.16 18.53 5.60
C THR A 382 1.11 17.79 6.42
N PHE A 383 0.54 16.75 5.83
CA PHE A 383 -0.53 15.97 6.45
C PHE A 383 -0.44 14.48 6.04
N TYR A 384 -1.13 13.65 6.78
CA TYR A 384 -1.17 12.20 6.63
C TYR A 384 -2.60 11.76 6.31
N LEU A 385 -2.76 11.04 5.21
CA LEU A 385 -3.98 10.28 4.95
C LEU A 385 -3.85 8.91 5.60
N ILE A 386 -4.82 8.56 6.43
CA ILE A 386 -4.93 7.24 7.05
C ILE A 386 -5.77 6.37 6.12
N LEU A 387 -5.17 5.28 5.66
CA LEU A 387 -5.76 4.32 4.73
C LEU A 387 -5.91 2.98 5.42
N SER A 388 -7.10 2.38 5.34
CA SER A 388 -7.38 1.02 5.80
C SER A 388 -6.78 0.01 4.82
N THR A 389 -6.14 -1.03 5.37
CA THR A 389 -5.54 -2.15 4.61
C THR A 389 -6.47 -3.35 4.52
N SER A 390 -7.74 -3.23 4.93
CA SER A 390 -8.72 -4.32 4.95
C SER A 390 -8.98 -4.95 3.57
N GLY A 391 -8.73 -4.23 2.48
CA GLY A 391 -8.89 -4.71 1.10
C GLY A 391 -7.66 -5.44 0.52
N ILE A 392 -6.55 -5.52 1.26
CA ILE A 392 -5.32 -6.18 0.81
C ILE A 392 -5.50 -7.70 0.92
N THR A 393 -5.46 -8.39 -0.22
CA THR A 393 -5.54 -9.85 -0.30
C THR A 393 -4.16 -10.46 -0.62
N ILE A 394 -4.04 -11.78 -0.53
CA ILE A 394 -2.78 -12.51 -0.82
C ILE A 394 -2.31 -12.29 -2.27
N GLU A 395 -3.22 -11.97 -3.19
CA GLU A 395 -2.94 -11.72 -4.61
C GLU A 395 -2.42 -10.30 -4.90
N THR A 396 -2.60 -9.37 -3.95
CA THR A 396 -2.15 -7.98 -4.15
C THR A 396 -0.62 -7.89 -4.04
N THR A 397 0.01 -7.36 -5.10
CA THR A 397 1.47 -7.26 -5.22
C THR A 397 1.98 -5.84 -5.15
N GLU A 398 1.18 -4.87 -5.60
CA GLU A 398 1.50 -3.45 -5.62
C GLU A 398 0.28 -2.62 -5.27
N LEU A 399 0.51 -1.54 -4.53
CA LEU A 399 -0.45 -0.49 -4.22
C LEU A 399 -0.02 0.75 -5.00
N GLU A 400 -0.91 1.28 -5.83
CA GLU A 400 -0.70 2.53 -6.55
C GLU A 400 -1.80 3.51 -6.15
N VAL A 401 -1.39 4.67 -5.60
CA VAL A 401 -2.28 5.77 -5.25
C VAL A 401 -1.96 6.94 -6.17
N GLU A 402 -2.95 7.40 -6.92
CA GLU A 402 -2.81 8.54 -7.83
C GLU A 402 -3.24 9.83 -7.11
N LEU A 403 -2.39 10.85 -7.19
CA LEU A 403 -2.52 12.12 -6.48
C LEU A 403 -2.52 13.25 -7.51
N LEU A 404 -3.62 13.99 -7.61
CA LEU A 404 -3.77 15.11 -8.54
C LEU A 404 -4.08 16.39 -7.77
N LEU A 405 -3.20 17.39 -7.88
CA LEU A 405 -3.48 18.74 -7.40
C LEU A 405 -4.43 19.45 -8.36
N ALA A 406 -5.31 20.28 -7.82
CA ALA A 406 -6.25 21.09 -8.58
C ALA A 406 -6.36 22.51 -7.98
N THR A 407 -6.51 23.51 -8.85
CA THR A 407 -6.76 24.91 -8.49
C THR A 407 -7.49 25.60 -9.65
N ILE A 408 -8.19 26.69 -9.36
CA ILE A 408 -8.76 27.58 -10.39
C ILE A 408 -7.79 28.68 -10.84
N SER A 409 -6.64 28.79 -10.19
CA SER A 409 -5.55 29.70 -10.56
C SER A 409 -4.83 29.19 -11.81
N GLU A 410 -4.09 30.04 -12.51
CA GLU A 410 -3.42 29.67 -13.75
C GLU A 410 -2.20 28.79 -13.46
N GLN A 411 -2.32 27.49 -13.72
CA GLN A 411 -1.24 26.50 -13.60
C GLN A 411 -1.62 25.21 -14.33
N GLU A 412 -0.65 24.56 -14.99
CA GLU A 412 -0.81 23.19 -15.48
C GLU A 412 -0.34 22.19 -14.41
N LEU A 413 -1.19 21.23 -14.06
CA LEU A 413 -0.95 20.23 -13.02
C LEU A 413 -1.05 18.82 -13.61
N HIS A 414 -0.19 17.93 -13.14
CA HIS A 414 -0.12 16.54 -13.59
C HIS A 414 -0.26 15.57 -12.41
N PRO A 415 -0.84 14.37 -12.63
CA PRO A 415 -0.98 13.38 -11.58
C PRO A 415 0.38 12.80 -11.18
N VAL A 416 0.52 12.53 -9.89
CA VAL A 416 1.69 11.90 -9.27
C VAL A 416 1.26 10.59 -8.62
N SER A 417 1.93 9.48 -8.94
CA SER A 417 1.62 8.19 -8.35
C SER A 417 2.56 7.85 -7.19
N ALA A 418 2.01 7.52 -6.03
CA ALA A 418 2.74 6.90 -4.92
C ALA A 418 2.58 5.38 -4.99
N ARG A 419 3.70 4.64 -5.04
CA ARG A 419 3.71 3.18 -5.20
C ARG A 419 4.31 2.45 -4.01
N ALA A 420 3.71 1.33 -3.62
CA ALA A 420 4.24 0.42 -2.61
C ALA A 420 4.12 -1.04 -3.05
N ARG A 421 5.22 -1.80 -2.99
CA ARG A 421 5.23 -3.25 -3.19
C ARG A 421 4.83 -3.94 -1.89
N VAL A 422 3.82 -4.79 -1.98
CA VAL A 422 3.30 -5.57 -0.85
C VAL A 422 4.03 -6.91 -0.81
N PHE A 423 4.58 -7.27 0.34
CA PHE A 423 5.10 -8.61 0.60
C PHE A 423 4.57 -9.16 1.92
N ILE A 424 4.42 -10.48 1.95
CA ILE A 424 3.93 -11.23 3.11
C ILE A 424 5.12 -11.96 3.71
N GLU A 425 5.49 -11.60 4.93
CA GLU A 425 6.54 -12.28 5.69
C GLU A 425 5.96 -13.55 6.35
N LEU A 426 6.56 -14.69 6.05
CA LEU A 426 6.24 -15.95 6.74
C LEU A 426 7.18 -16.11 7.96
N PRO A 427 6.65 -16.20 9.19
CA PRO A 427 7.45 -16.32 10.41
C PRO A 427 7.91 -17.77 10.65
N LEU A 428 8.62 -18.35 9.68
CA LEU A 428 9.21 -19.69 9.77
C LEU A 428 10.68 -19.58 10.16
N SER A 429 11.12 -20.41 11.11
CA SER A 429 12.54 -20.51 11.47
C SER A 429 13.03 -21.95 11.44
N ILE A 430 14.23 -22.18 10.89
CA ILE A 430 14.85 -23.51 10.78
C ILE A 430 16.09 -23.64 11.68
N THR A 431 16.20 -24.76 12.37
CA THR A 431 17.36 -25.11 13.21
C THR A 431 17.75 -26.56 12.99
N GLY A 432 19.03 -26.92 13.15
CA GLY A 432 19.50 -28.27 12.91
C GLY A 432 20.65 -28.68 13.83
N VAL A 433 20.65 -29.94 14.25
CA VAL A 433 21.66 -30.51 15.16
C VAL A 433 22.02 -31.94 14.73
N ALA A 434 23.28 -32.32 14.89
CA ALA A 434 23.75 -33.70 14.69
C ALA A 434 24.05 -34.40 16.02
N ILE A 435 23.69 -35.68 16.11
CA ILE A 435 23.76 -36.51 17.30
C ILE A 435 24.43 -37.84 16.95
N PRO A 436 25.64 -38.14 17.46
CA PRO A 436 26.53 -37.24 18.21
C PRO A 436 27.21 -36.19 17.30
N GLN A 437 27.68 -35.08 17.89
CA GLN A 437 28.41 -34.02 17.17
C GLN A 437 29.84 -34.41 16.75
N GLN A 438 30.36 -35.49 17.34
CA GLN A 438 31.68 -36.04 17.05
C GLN A 438 31.55 -37.52 16.68
N LEU A 439 32.16 -37.90 15.57
CA LEU A 439 32.21 -39.27 15.08
C LEU A 439 33.65 -39.77 15.04
N PHE A 440 33.81 -41.07 15.23
CA PHE A 440 35.10 -41.74 15.11
C PHE A 440 35.01 -42.81 14.02
N PHE A 441 36.06 -42.93 13.19
CA PHE A 441 36.17 -44.01 12.22
C PHE A 441 37.28 -44.99 12.61
N SER A 442 36.99 -46.28 12.48
CA SER A 442 37.89 -47.39 12.81
C SER A 442 37.39 -48.70 12.17
N GLY A 443 38.21 -49.76 12.23
CA GLY A 443 37.85 -51.08 11.69
C GLY A 443 38.74 -51.52 10.52
N VAL A 444 38.23 -52.45 9.72
CA VAL A 444 38.90 -53.00 8.54
C VAL A 444 38.23 -52.52 7.26
N VAL A 445 39.03 -52.22 6.25
CA VAL A 445 38.56 -51.82 4.93
C VAL A 445 37.74 -52.94 4.31
N ARG A 446 36.46 -52.66 4.07
CA ARG A 446 35.51 -53.54 3.35
C ARG A 446 34.93 -52.83 2.14
N GLY A 447 34.87 -53.55 1.02
CA GLY A 447 34.20 -53.06 -0.20
C GLY A 447 32.68 -53.11 -0.08
N GLU A 448 32.01 -52.34 -0.95
CA GLU A 448 30.55 -52.17 -0.96
C GLU A 448 29.77 -53.48 -0.99
N SER A 449 30.14 -54.42 -1.87
CA SER A 449 29.46 -55.71 -2.02
C SER A 449 29.62 -56.65 -0.82
N ALA A 450 30.53 -56.34 0.11
CA ALA A 450 30.75 -57.10 1.34
C ALA A 450 29.95 -56.54 2.54
N MET A 451 29.30 -55.39 2.40
CA MET A 451 28.46 -54.79 3.43
C MET A 451 27.09 -55.48 3.45
N ARG A 452 26.72 -56.15 4.55
CA ARG A 452 25.42 -56.83 4.70
C ARG A 452 24.57 -56.24 5.82
N SER A 453 25.20 -55.69 6.85
CA SER A 453 24.53 -55.10 8.01
C SER A 453 24.94 -53.65 8.21
N GLU A 454 24.11 -52.88 8.90
CA GLU A 454 24.39 -51.49 9.30
C GLU A 454 25.76 -51.36 10.00
N ARG A 455 26.12 -52.34 10.84
CA ARG A 455 27.35 -52.37 11.64
C ARG A 455 28.62 -52.44 10.78
N ASP A 456 28.52 -52.97 9.57
CA ASP A 456 29.66 -53.12 8.67
C ASP A 456 30.08 -51.78 8.02
N VAL A 457 29.16 -50.80 7.95
CA VAL A 457 29.39 -49.50 7.32
C VAL A 457 30.27 -48.59 8.18
N GLY A 458 29.90 -48.44 9.46
CA GLY A 458 30.64 -47.60 10.42
C GLY A 458 29.77 -46.93 11.47
N SER A 459 30.22 -45.76 11.93
CA SER A 459 29.64 -45.04 13.07
C SER A 459 28.27 -44.43 12.74
N LYS A 460 27.32 -44.54 13.68
CA LYS A 460 25.96 -44.00 13.54
C LYS A 460 25.92 -42.49 13.77
N VAL A 461 25.14 -41.79 12.95
CA VAL A 461 24.85 -40.36 13.14
C VAL A 461 23.37 -40.09 12.85
N LYS A 462 22.75 -39.26 13.67
CA LYS A 462 21.38 -38.79 13.50
C LYS A 462 21.39 -37.27 13.35
N TYR A 463 20.78 -36.76 12.29
CA TYR A 463 20.52 -35.34 12.11
C TYR A 463 19.06 -35.05 12.45
N GLU A 464 18.83 -34.06 13.29
CA GLU A 464 17.51 -33.55 13.64
C GLU A 464 17.40 -32.10 13.15
N VAL A 465 16.44 -31.86 12.25
CA VAL A 465 16.17 -30.52 11.69
C VAL A 465 14.78 -30.09 12.11
N THR A 466 14.69 -29.04 12.92
CA THR A 466 13.43 -28.51 13.46
C THR A 466 13.05 -27.24 12.71
N VAL A 467 11.85 -27.25 12.12
CA VAL A 467 11.18 -26.08 11.56
C VAL A 467 10.11 -25.64 12.55
N SER A 468 10.20 -24.42 13.07
CA SER A 468 9.18 -23.85 13.97
C SER A 468 8.40 -22.74 13.27
N ASN A 469 7.10 -22.70 13.50
CA ASN A 469 6.21 -21.62 13.08
C ASN A 469 5.94 -20.73 14.29
N GLN A 470 6.37 -19.47 14.24
CA GLN A 470 6.14 -18.49 15.31
C GLN A 470 4.84 -17.69 15.09
N GLY A 471 4.16 -17.89 13.95
CA GLY A 471 2.89 -17.27 13.61
C GLY A 471 1.67 -18.17 13.86
N GLN A 472 0.52 -17.76 13.33
CA GLN A 472 -0.71 -18.57 13.37
C GLN A 472 -0.58 -19.81 12.47
N SER A 473 -1.38 -20.86 12.75
CA SER A 473 -1.35 -22.10 11.96
C SER A 473 -1.80 -21.82 10.53
N LEU A 474 -0.87 -21.91 9.59
CA LEU A 474 -1.15 -21.72 8.16
C LEU A 474 -1.70 -23.03 7.60
N ASN A 475 -3.03 -23.14 7.53
CA ASN A 475 -3.75 -24.31 7.00
C ASN A 475 -3.55 -24.53 5.48
N THR A 476 -2.59 -23.85 4.83
CA THR A 476 -2.42 -23.79 3.38
C THR A 476 -0.96 -23.73 2.92
N LEU A 477 0.00 -24.27 3.68
CA LEU A 477 1.40 -24.40 3.22
C LEU A 477 1.63 -25.58 2.28
N GLY A 478 0.62 -25.99 1.48
CA GLY A 478 0.65 -27.20 0.62
C GLY A 478 1.71 -27.24 -0.48
N SER A 479 2.69 -26.32 -0.45
CA SER A 479 3.82 -26.23 -1.36
C SER A 479 5.17 -25.92 -0.69
N ALA A 480 5.25 -25.97 0.65
CA ALA A 480 6.52 -25.85 1.36
C ALA A 480 7.27 -27.19 1.37
N PHE A 481 8.57 -27.16 1.09
CA PHE A 481 9.46 -28.32 1.09
C PHE A 481 10.64 -28.04 2.01
N LEU A 482 10.86 -28.95 2.95
CA LEU A 482 12.09 -29.02 3.73
C LEU A 482 13.09 -29.86 2.95
N ASN A 483 14.18 -29.22 2.56
CA ASN A 483 15.22 -29.80 1.75
C ASN A 483 16.49 -29.96 2.58
N ILE A 484 17.13 -31.13 2.52
CA ILE A 484 18.42 -31.38 3.16
C ILE A 484 19.42 -31.87 2.12
N MET A 485 20.55 -31.18 2.01
CA MET A 485 21.67 -31.54 1.15
C MET A 485 22.56 -32.52 1.90
N TRP A 486 22.47 -33.78 1.51
CA TRP A 486 23.16 -34.87 2.19
C TRP A 486 24.46 -35.23 1.47
N PRO A 487 25.64 -35.09 2.10
CA PRO A 487 26.92 -35.39 1.48
C PRO A 487 27.12 -36.90 1.36
N HIS A 488 26.89 -37.40 0.16
CA HIS A 488 26.73 -38.82 -0.13
C HIS A 488 28.05 -39.48 -0.48
N GLU A 489 28.83 -38.82 -1.33
CA GLU A 489 30.09 -39.31 -1.87
C GLU A 489 31.17 -38.22 -1.82
N ILE A 490 32.43 -38.63 -1.82
CA ILE A 490 33.54 -37.72 -2.11
C ILE A 490 33.72 -37.57 -3.63
N ALA A 491 34.48 -36.57 -4.08
CA ALA A 491 34.72 -36.32 -5.51
C ALA A 491 35.23 -37.55 -6.30
N ASN A 492 35.88 -38.51 -5.63
CA ASN A 492 36.38 -39.76 -6.22
C ASN A 492 35.32 -40.87 -6.35
N GLY A 493 34.05 -40.61 -6.06
CA GLY A 493 32.95 -41.59 -6.15
C GLY A 493 32.91 -42.62 -5.02
N LYS A 494 33.66 -42.41 -3.93
CA LYS A 494 33.60 -43.26 -2.72
C LYS A 494 32.55 -42.71 -1.75
N TRP A 495 31.87 -43.61 -1.05
CA TRP A 495 30.85 -43.30 -0.05
C TRP A 495 31.39 -42.45 1.11
N LEU A 496 30.63 -41.43 1.51
CA LEU A 496 30.93 -40.55 2.65
C LEU A 496 29.98 -40.81 3.83
N LEU A 497 28.75 -40.27 3.75
CA LEU A 497 27.66 -40.56 4.68
C LEU A 497 26.59 -41.37 3.97
N TYR A 498 26.35 -42.59 4.45
CA TYR A 498 25.32 -43.46 3.92
C TYR A 498 23.97 -43.19 4.59
N PRO A 499 22.92 -42.78 3.85
CA PRO A 499 21.61 -42.49 4.41
C PRO A 499 20.82 -43.79 4.67
N MET A 500 20.51 -44.07 5.93
CA MET A 500 19.76 -45.27 6.35
C MET A 500 18.25 -45.05 6.35
N ARG A 501 17.78 -43.94 6.96
CA ARG A 501 16.35 -43.66 7.15
C ARG A 501 16.12 -42.16 7.20
N VAL A 502 14.99 -41.71 6.65
CA VAL A 502 14.57 -40.31 6.64
C VAL A 502 13.10 -40.28 7.03
N GLU A 503 12.76 -39.60 8.12
CA GLU A 503 11.38 -39.49 8.61
C GLU A 503 11.07 -38.07 9.05
N LEU A 504 9.93 -37.56 8.62
CA LEU A 504 9.40 -36.26 9.04
C LEU A 504 8.34 -36.47 10.11
N GLU A 505 8.54 -35.94 11.32
CA GLU A 505 7.60 -35.95 12.45
C GLU A 505 6.97 -34.55 12.62
N GLY A 506 5.64 -34.46 12.59
CA GLY A 506 4.94 -33.16 12.49
C GLY A 506 5.06 -32.59 11.08
N GLY A 507 3.98 -32.01 10.54
CA GLY A 507 3.90 -31.60 9.13
C GLY A 507 3.21 -32.61 8.21
N GLN A 508 2.65 -33.69 8.75
CA GLN A 508 1.97 -34.76 8.02
C GLN A 508 0.48 -34.44 7.83
N GLY A 509 -0.02 -34.52 6.60
CA GLY A 509 -1.45 -34.44 6.32
C GLY A 509 -2.23 -35.66 6.85
N PRO A 510 -3.57 -35.61 6.91
CA PRO A 510 -4.38 -36.71 7.41
C PRO A 510 -4.14 -37.99 6.61
N GLY A 511 -3.56 -39.02 7.25
CA GLY A 511 -3.42 -40.37 6.69
C GLY A 511 -2.16 -40.67 5.86
N GLN A 512 -1.21 -39.75 5.70
CA GLN A 512 0.05 -40.01 4.99
C GLN A 512 1.27 -39.66 5.85
N LYS A 513 2.15 -40.64 6.09
CA LYS A 513 3.53 -40.35 6.53
C LYS A 513 4.22 -39.63 5.38
N GLY A 514 4.63 -38.38 5.59
CA GLY A 514 5.31 -37.57 4.57
C GLY A 514 6.54 -38.29 4.04
N LEU A 515 6.42 -38.89 2.85
CA LEU A 515 7.51 -39.62 2.22
C LEU A 515 8.46 -38.59 1.59
N CYS A 516 9.69 -38.52 2.10
CA CYS A 516 10.75 -37.75 1.47
C CYS A 516 11.27 -38.47 0.21
N SER A 517 11.70 -37.70 -0.78
CA SER A 517 12.28 -38.18 -2.04
C SER A 517 13.74 -37.71 -2.15
N PRO A 518 14.71 -38.53 -2.60
CA PRO A 518 14.61 -39.95 -2.96
C PRO A 518 14.51 -40.88 -1.73
N ARG A 519 14.24 -42.17 -1.94
CA ARG A 519 14.18 -43.15 -0.84
C ARG A 519 15.59 -43.44 -0.29
N PRO A 520 15.79 -43.48 1.04
CA PRO A 520 17.08 -43.82 1.64
C PRO A 520 17.37 -45.34 1.55
N ASN A 521 18.59 -45.73 1.93
CA ASN A 521 19.08 -47.12 1.98
C ASN A 521 19.00 -47.88 0.64
N ILE A 522 19.70 -47.36 -0.38
CA ILE A 522 19.74 -47.91 -1.75
C ILE A 522 20.31 -49.36 -1.77
N LEU A 523 21.24 -49.68 -0.87
CA LEU A 523 21.86 -51.01 -0.76
C LEU A 523 21.00 -52.02 0.03
N HIS A 524 19.80 -51.64 0.48
CA HIS A 524 18.88 -52.50 1.24
C HIS A 524 19.55 -53.20 2.44
N LEU A 525 20.43 -52.50 3.15
CA LEU A 525 21.12 -53.02 4.33
C LEU A 525 20.11 -53.31 5.46
N ASP A 526 20.29 -54.44 6.15
CA ASP A 526 19.42 -54.87 7.24
C ASP A 526 19.57 -53.93 8.46
N VAL A 527 18.43 -53.44 8.96
CA VAL A 527 18.36 -52.50 10.07
C VAL A 527 18.21 -53.31 11.35
N ASP A 528 19.20 -53.26 12.22
CA ASP A 528 19.27 -54.10 13.41
C ASP A 528 18.08 -53.83 14.36
N SER A 529 17.12 -54.75 14.41
CA SER A 529 15.83 -54.58 15.11
C SER A 529 15.92 -54.72 16.64
N ARG A 530 17.11 -54.90 17.21
CA ARG A 530 17.32 -55.08 18.65
C ARG A 530 17.02 -53.83 19.49
N ASP A 531 17.03 -52.64 18.90
CA ASP A 531 16.68 -51.38 19.60
C ASP A 531 15.17 -51.17 19.80
N ARG A 532 14.31 -51.90 19.07
CA ARG A 532 12.84 -51.83 19.28
C ARG A 532 12.40 -52.49 20.59
N ARG A 533 13.08 -53.58 20.98
CA ARG A 533 12.73 -54.36 22.18
C ARG A 533 13.19 -53.70 23.49
N ARG A 534 14.16 -52.79 23.44
CA ARG A 534 14.65 -52.05 24.62
C ARG A 534 13.75 -50.86 24.97
N ARG A 535 13.08 -50.25 23.98
CA ARG A 535 12.15 -49.12 24.20
C ARG A 535 10.84 -49.48 24.88
N GLU A 536 10.43 -50.75 24.89
CA GLU A 536 9.23 -51.20 25.63
C GLU A 536 9.51 -51.55 27.11
N LEU A 537 10.78 -51.62 27.53
CA LEU A 537 11.17 -51.99 28.90
C LEU A 537 11.87 -50.88 29.70
N GLU A 538 12.15 -49.72 29.11
CA GLU A 538 12.79 -48.57 29.78
C GLU A 538 11.80 -47.50 30.29
N GLN A 539 10.51 -47.84 30.43
CA GLN A 539 9.50 -46.97 31.08
C GLN A 539 9.36 -47.19 32.59
N GLN A 540 10.21 -48.03 33.20
CA GLN A 540 10.30 -48.15 34.66
C GLN A 540 11.74 -47.91 35.11
N GLY A 541 11.89 -46.84 35.89
CA GLY A 541 13.16 -46.15 36.10
C GLY A 541 14.25 -46.91 36.86
N ARG A 542 15.48 -46.46 36.62
CA ARG A 542 16.54 -46.33 37.62
C ARG A 542 17.61 -45.40 37.06
N GLN A 543 17.84 -44.29 37.76
CA GLN A 543 19.01 -43.43 37.56
C GLN A 543 20.25 -44.23 37.99
N GLU A 544 21.16 -44.50 37.05
CA GLU A 544 22.55 -44.82 37.38
C GLU A 544 23.36 -43.52 37.47
N PRO A 545 24.32 -43.39 38.41
CA PRO A 545 25.10 -42.17 38.56
C PRO A 545 26.14 -42.04 37.44
N PRO A 546 26.56 -40.81 37.05
CA PRO A 546 27.62 -40.63 36.07
C PRO A 546 28.97 -41.05 36.66
N GLU A 547 29.65 -41.95 35.96
CA GLU A 547 31.02 -42.38 36.24
C GLU A 547 31.98 -41.20 35.96
N GLN A 548 32.47 -40.55 37.02
CA GLN A 548 33.56 -39.58 36.93
C GLN A 548 34.87 -40.34 36.63
N ARG A 549 35.46 -40.10 35.46
CA ARG A 549 36.85 -40.46 35.18
C ARG A 549 37.74 -39.24 35.39
N GLU A 550 38.56 -39.29 36.43
CA GLU A 550 39.65 -38.34 36.65
C GLU A 550 40.69 -38.42 35.51
N PRO A 551 41.25 -37.29 35.04
CA PRO A 551 42.39 -37.31 34.14
C PRO A 551 43.68 -37.43 34.95
N SER A 552 44.33 -38.59 34.90
CA SER A 552 45.70 -38.73 35.40
C SER A 552 46.69 -38.12 34.40
N THR A 553 47.55 -37.26 34.94
CA THR A 553 48.63 -36.54 34.26
C THR A 553 49.80 -37.47 33.96
N SER A 554 50.25 -37.51 32.70
CA SER A 554 51.68 -37.62 32.39
C SER A 554 51.97 -36.96 31.04
N TRP A 555 52.74 -35.89 31.09
CA TRP A 555 53.17 -35.08 29.95
C TRP A 555 54.58 -35.51 29.53
N TRP A 556 54.72 -36.03 28.31
CA TRP A 556 55.99 -36.03 27.56
C TRP A 556 55.65 -35.94 26.06
N PRO A 557 56.07 -34.90 25.32
CA PRO A 557 55.99 -34.94 23.86
C PRO A 557 57.30 -35.53 23.33
N VAL A 558 57.24 -36.73 22.77
CA VAL A 558 58.27 -37.22 21.85
C VAL A 558 57.93 -36.71 20.46
N SER A 559 58.95 -36.15 19.82
CA SER A 559 58.95 -35.40 18.57
C SER A 559 58.38 -36.12 17.34
N SER A 560 57.57 -35.39 16.57
CA SER A 560 57.50 -35.27 15.10
C SER A 560 56.05 -35.07 14.62
N ALA A 561 55.47 -33.90 14.93
CA ALA A 561 54.21 -33.48 14.35
C ALA A 561 54.46 -32.95 12.93
N GLU A 562 54.51 -33.85 11.94
CA GLU A 562 54.21 -33.46 10.57
C GLU A 562 52.82 -32.80 10.57
N LYS A 563 52.71 -31.62 9.94
CA LYS A 563 51.50 -30.79 9.92
C LYS A 563 50.32 -31.55 9.31
N LYS A 564 49.59 -32.32 10.13
CA LYS A 564 48.31 -32.92 9.75
C LYS A 564 47.31 -31.80 9.50
N LYS A 565 46.84 -31.66 8.26
CA LYS A 565 45.87 -30.65 7.82
C LYS A 565 44.47 -30.99 8.35
N ASN A 566 43.60 -29.98 8.47
CA ASN A 566 42.17 -30.15 8.71
C ASN A 566 41.45 -30.05 7.35
N ILE A 567 40.48 -30.92 7.10
CA ILE A 567 39.77 -30.98 5.82
C ILE A 567 38.27 -30.78 6.06
N THR A 568 37.63 -29.94 5.23
CA THR A 568 36.19 -29.68 5.27
C THR A 568 35.49 -30.28 4.05
N LEU A 569 34.49 -31.12 4.29
CA LEU A 569 33.67 -31.80 3.29
C LEU A 569 32.29 -31.13 3.25
N ASP A 570 32.02 -30.38 2.18
CA ASP A 570 30.83 -29.56 1.99
C ASP A 570 30.36 -29.63 0.54
N CYS A 571 29.05 -29.63 0.35
CA CYS A 571 28.37 -29.67 -0.94
C CYS A 571 28.64 -28.39 -1.75
N ASP A 572 28.54 -27.22 -1.11
CA ASP A 572 28.65 -25.92 -1.80
C ASP A 572 30.08 -25.63 -2.26
N ARG A 573 31.08 -26.19 -1.55
CA ARG A 573 32.50 -26.07 -1.90
C ARG A 573 32.95 -27.09 -2.95
N GLY A 574 32.06 -28.00 -3.37
CA GLY A 574 32.36 -29.07 -4.32
C GLY A 574 33.33 -30.13 -3.80
N THR A 575 33.56 -30.21 -2.49
CA THR A 575 34.44 -31.23 -1.88
C THR A 575 33.73 -32.55 -1.62
N ALA A 576 32.39 -32.55 -1.62
CA ALA A 576 31.54 -33.74 -1.58
C ALA A 576 30.41 -33.65 -2.62
N ASN A 577 30.05 -34.79 -3.20
CA ASN A 577 28.88 -34.96 -4.06
C ASN A 577 27.66 -35.24 -3.16
N CYS A 578 26.62 -34.43 -3.33
CA CYS A 578 25.48 -34.44 -2.41
C CYS A 578 24.17 -34.84 -3.10
N VAL A 579 23.33 -35.55 -2.34
CA VAL A 579 21.97 -35.90 -2.73
C VAL A 579 21.00 -34.99 -1.99
N LEU A 580 20.06 -34.40 -2.72
CA LEU A 580 19.01 -33.56 -2.15
C LEU A 580 17.84 -34.43 -1.72
N PHE A 581 17.57 -34.52 -0.41
CA PHE A 581 16.31 -35.08 0.09
C PHE A 581 15.28 -33.96 0.25
N SER A 582 14.16 -34.07 -0.47
CA SER A 582 13.06 -33.12 -0.41
C SER A 582 11.86 -33.75 0.29
N CYS A 583 11.42 -33.13 1.38
CA CYS A 583 10.32 -33.57 2.22
C CYS A 583 9.17 -32.54 2.16
N PRO A 584 7.98 -32.89 1.66
CA PRO A 584 6.85 -31.97 1.62
C PRO A 584 6.32 -31.68 3.04
N LEU A 585 6.16 -30.41 3.37
CA LEU A 585 5.55 -29.91 4.60
C LEU A 585 4.09 -29.53 4.29
N TYR A 586 3.12 -30.26 4.83
CA TYR A 586 1.69 -29.98 4.57
C TYR A 586 1.12 -28.95 5.55
N SER A 587 1.08 -29.29 6.83
CA SER A 587 0.54 -28.45 7.91
C SER A 587 1.11 -28.87 9.26
N PHE A 588 1.54 -27.90 10.07
CA PHE A 588 1.99 -28.14 11.44
C PHE A 588 1.65 -26.93 12.33
N ASP A 589 1.24 -27.21 13.57
CA ASP A 589 0.73 -26.16 14.47
C ASP A 589 1.85 -25.37 15.16
N ARG A 590 2.96 -26.03 15.53
CA ARG A 590 4.07 -25.42 16.26
C ARG A 590 5.43 -25.72 15.65
N ALA A 591 5.73 -27.00 15.43
CA ALA A 591 6.98 -27.41 14.82
C ALA A 591 6.83 -28.70 14.01
N ALA A 592 7.70 -28.85 13.00
CA ALA A 592 7.94 -30.07 12.25
C ALA A 592 9.43 -30.44 12.40
N VAL A 593 9.72 -31.71 12.68
CA VAL A 593 11.07 -32.22 12.93
C VAL A 593 11.41 -33.31 11.91
N LEU A 594 12.46 -33.10 11.14
CA LEU A 594 13.01 -34.09 10.22
C LEU A 594 14.14 -34.86 10.89
N HIS A 595 13.99 -36.18 10.96
CA HIS A 595 15.00 -37.11 11.44
C HIS A 595 15.68 -37.82 10.27
N VAL A 596 16.99 -37.63 10.14
CA VAL A 596 17.80 -38.35 9.15
C VAL A 596 18.83 -39.21 9.87
N TRP A 597 18.70 -40.53 9.73
CA TRP A 597 19.68 -41.48 10.23
C TRP A 597 20.65 -41.84 9.12
N GLY A 598 21.94 -41.72 9.41
CA GLY A 598 23.01 -42.10 8.50
C GLY A 598 24.15 -42.82 9.21
N ARG A 599 25.06 -43.34 8.41
CA ARG A 599 26.32 -43.93 8.89
C ARG A 599 27.52 -43.36 8.17
N LEU A 600 28.58 -43.16 8.92
CA LEU A 600 29.89 -42.83 8.39
C LEU A 600 30.49 -44.05 7.70
N TRP A 601 30.98 -43.90 6.47
CA TRP A 601 31.56 -45.01 5.72
C TRP A 601 33.03 -45.23 6.10
N ASN A 602 33.29 -46.04 7.13
CA ASN A 602 34.63 -46.16 7.71
C ASN A 602 35.72 -46.57 6.70
N SER A 603 35.43 -47.43 5.71
CA SER A 603 36.41 -47.82 4.69
C SER A 603 36.99 -46.62 3.93
N THR A 604 36.14 -45.65 3.55
CA THR A 604 36.57 -44.48 2.77
C THR A 604 37.47 -43.58 3.61
N PHE A 605 37.10 -43.37 4.89
CA PHE A 605 37.88 -42.53 5.79
C PHE A 605 39.22 -43.16 6.17
N LEU A 606 39.30 -44.49 6.28
CA LEU A 606 40.55 -45.20 6.52
C LEU A 606 41.50 -45.13 5.31
N GLU A 607 40.96 -45.26 4.09
CA GLU A 607 41.76 -45.22 2.86
C GLU A 607 42.26 -43.80 2.53
N GLU A 608 41.38 -42.81 2.54
CA GLU A 608 41.70 -41.46 2.01
C GLU A 608 42.14 -40.48 3.10
N TYR A 609 41.73 -40.70 4.36
CA TYR A 609 41.84 -39.68 5.41
C TYR A 609 42.54 -40.14 6.68
N SER A 610 43.22 -41.29 6.68
CA SER A 610 43.99 -41.81 7.83
C SER A 610 45.15 -40.88 8.27
N ALA A 611 45.70 -40.09 7.34
CA ALA A 611 46.77 -39.14 7.61
C ALA A 611 46.30 -37.77 8.16
N VAL A 612 44.99 -37.53 8.22
CA VAL A 612 44.37 -36.23 8.54
C VAL A 612 44.15 -36.09 10.05
N LYS A 613 44.21 -34.86 10.61
CA LYS A 613 44.04 -34.62 12.05
C LYS A 613 42.58 -34.69 12.49
N SER A 614 41.72 -34.01 11.73
CA SER A 614 40.29 -33.91 11.97
C SER A 614 39.60 -33.55 10.66
N LEU A 615 38.45 -34.17 10.41
CA LEU A 615 37.60 -33.84 9.27
C LEU A 615 36.32 -33.18 9.77
N GLU A 616 35.83 -32.19 9.04
CA GLU A 616 34.55 -31.56 9.29
C GLU A 616 33.61 -31.89 8.13
N VAL A 617 32.49 -32.53 8.43
CA VAL A 617 31.44 -32.85 7.46
C VAL A 617 30.28 -31.89 7.67
N ILE A 618 29.92 -31.14 6.63
CA ILE A 618 28.87 -30.12 6.69
C ILE A 618 27.61 -30.62 5.98
N VAL A 619 26.48 -30.59 6.70
CA VAL A 619 25.15 -30.86 6.13
C VAL A 619 24.34 -29.58 6.15
N ARG A 620 23.66 -29.26 5.05
CA ARG A 620 22.87 -28.02 4.90
C ARG A 620 21.40 -28.36 4.76
N ALA A 621 20.53 -27.60 5.43
CA ALA A 621 19.09 -27.74 5.28
C ALA A 621 18.46 -26.39 4.97
N ASN A 622 17.48 -26.37 4.06
CA ASN A 622 16.74 -25.16 3.72
C ASN A 622 15.25 -25.44 3.48
N ILE A 623 14.44 -24.38 3.60
CA ILE A 623 13.00 -24.39 3.32
C ILE A 623 12.77 -23.69 2.00
N THR A 624 12.04 -24.34 1.11
CA THR A 624 11.61 -23.74 -0.17
C THR A 624 10.10 -23.79 -0.26
N VAL A 625 9.48 -22.71 -0.74
CA VAL A 625 8.03 -22.66 -0.93
C VAL A 625 7.76 -22.52 -2.42
N LYS A 626 7.14 -23.54 -3.02
CA LYS A 626 6.72 -23.54 -4.42
C LYS A 626 5.30 -22.96 -4.54
N SER A 627 5.14 -21.68 -4.22
CA SER A 627 3.84 -21.02 -4.32
C SER A 627 3.63 -20.38 -5.71
N SER A 628 2.38 -20.29 -6.14
CA SER A 628 1.96 -19.40 -7.24
C SER A 628 2.00 -17.92 -6.82
N ILE A 629 2.08 -17.65 -5.52
CA ILE A 629 2.10 -16.34 -4.89
C ILE A 629 3.54 -15.80 -4.92
N LYS A 630 3.76 -14.71 -5.67
CA LYS A 630 5.10 -14.13 -5.93
C LYS A 630 5.62 -13.21 -4.82
N ASN A 631 4.74 -12.74 -3.95
CA ASN A 631 4.97 -11.74 -2.90
C ASN A 631 5.25 -12.36 -1.51
N LEU A 632 5.65 -13.64 -1.45
CA LEU A 632 6.04 -14.30 -0.21
C LEU A 632 7.54 -14.17 0.02
N LEU A 633 7.92 -13.62 1.18
CA LEU A 633 9.31 -13.54 1.60
C LEU A 633 9.55 -14.47 2.81
N LEU A 634 10.49 -15.39 2.68
CA LEU A 634 10.97 -16.22 3.80
C LEU A 634 12.30 -15.64 4.30
N ARG A 635 12.32 -15.17 5.55
CA ARG A 635 13.57 -14.89 6.27
C ARG A 635 14.07 -16.17 6.97
N ASP A 636 15.38 -16.31 7.10
CA ASP A 636 16.02 -17.41 7.84
C ASP A 636 15.64 -18.83 7.38
N ALA A 637 15.57 -19.02 6.06
CA ALA A 637 15.14 -20.29 5.45
C ALA A 637 16.25 -21.34 5.34
N SER A 638 17.46 -21.15 5.88
CA SER A 638 18.57 -22.11 5.76
C SER A 638 19.42 -22.23 7.02
N THR A 639 19.88 -23.45 7.33
CA THR A 639 20.77 -23.76 8.45
C THR A 639 21.90 -24.70 8.03
N VAL A 640 23.03 -24.63 8.75
CA VAL A 640 24.24 -25.43 8.51
C VAL A 640 24.56 -26.26 9.73
N ILE A 641 24.79 -27.56 9.56
CA ILE A 641 24.95 -28.54 10.62
C ILE A 641 26.32 -29.23 10.46
N PRO A 642 27.36 -28.82 11.19
CA PRO A 642 28.69 -29.42 11.11
C PRO A 642 28.82 -30.64 12.04
N VAL A 643 29.57 -31.65 11.59
CA VAL A 643 29.97 -32.83 12.37
C VAL A 643 31.47 -33.06 12.27
N MET A 644 32.12 -33.21 13.41
CA MET A 644 33.56 -33.45 13.46
C MET A 644 33.86 -34.94 13.46
N VAL A 645 34.78 -35.38 12.60
CA VAL A 645 35.16 -36.78 12.42
C VAL A 645 36.64 -36.94 12.75
N TYR A 646 36.95 -37.92 13.61
CA TYR A 646 38.30 -38.21 14.09
C TYR A 646 38.67 -39.68 13.85
N LEU A 647 39.96 -39.97 13.74
CA LEU A 647 40.46 -41.34 13.79
C LEU A 647 40.40 -41.84 15.24
N ASP A 648 39.87 -43.04 15.47
CA ASP A 648 39.82 -43.64 16.80
C ASP A 648 41.23 -43.93 17.34
N PRO A 649 41.68 -43.33 18.46
CA PRO A 649 43.02 -43.55 19.00
C PRO A 649 43.27 -44.98 19.50
N VAL A 650 42.21 -45.78 19.75
CA VAL A 650 42.37 -47.18 20.18
C VAL A 650 43.00 -48.05 19.08
N ALA A 651 42.85 -47.66 17.81
CA ALA A 651 43.47 -48.37 16.69
C ALA A 651 45.01 -48.24 16.64
N VAL A 652 45.59 -47.24 17.32
CA VAL A 652 47.04 -46.97 17.30
C VAL A 652 47.81 -47.79 18.37
N VAL A 653 47.11 -48.46 19.28
CA VAL A 653 47.74 -49.23 20.38
C VAL A 653 48.33 -50.58 19.91
N ALA A 654 48.23 -50.90 18.62
CA ALA A 654 48.74 -52.15 18.05
C ALA A 654 50.18 -52.11 17.52
N GLU A 655 50.91 -50.99 17.64
CA GLU A 655 52.36 -51.00 17.43
C GLU A 655 53.08 -51.13 18.77
N GLY A 656 53.49 -52.37 19.08
CA GLY A 656 54.22 -52.70 20.30
C GLY A 656 55.53 -51.92 20.46
N VAL A 657 55.94 -51.73 21.71
CA VAL A 657 57.16 -51.02 22.09
C VAL A 657 58.39 -51.65 21.42
N PRO A 658 59.27 -50.88 20.75
CA PRO A 658 60.48 -51.41 20.10
C PRO A 658 61.37 -52.14 21.11
N TRP A 659 61.81 -53.35 20.77
CA TRP A 659 62.59 -54.23 21.66
C TRP A 659 63.89 -53.58 22.19
N TRP A 660 64.47 -52.64 21.45
CA TRP A 660 65.65 -51.88 21.88
C TRP A 660 65.42 -51.06 23.17
N VAL A 661 64.19 -50.60 23.40
CA VAL A 661 63.84 -49.86 24.63
C VAL A 661 63.85 -50.78 25.85
N ILE A 662 63.39 -52.03 25.68
CA ILE A 662 63.46 -53.08 26.71
C ILE A 662 64.94 -53.44 26.98
N LEU A 663 65.75 -53.57 25.93
CA LEU A 663 67.18 -53.85 26.06
C LEU A 663 67.92 -52.75 26.84
N LEU A 664 67.64 -51.48 26.54
CA LEU A 664 68.22 -50.33 27.24
C LEU A 664 67.78 -50.26 28.71
N ALA A 665 66.52 -50.56 29.01
CA ALA A 665 66.02 -50.60 30.38
C ALA A 665 66.68 -51.70 31.21
N VAL A 666 66.90 -52.88 30.62
CA VAL A 666 67.62 -53.99 31.27
C VAL A 666 69.09 -53.65 31.51
N LEU A 667 69.77 -53.04 30.54
CA LEU A 667 71.16 -52.58 30.68
C LEU A 667 71.31 -51.52 31.77
N ALA A 668 70.43 -50.52 31.80
CA ALA A 668 70.41 -49.49 32.84
C ALA A 668 70.12 -50.09 34.23
N GLY A 669 69.16 -51.02 34.32
CA GLY A 669 68.85 -51.73 35.56
C GLY A 669 70.02 -52.55 36.09
N LEU A 670 70.74 -53.26 35.22
CA LEU A 670 71.95 -54.00 35.59
C LEU A 670 73.08 -53.08 36.05
N LEU A 671 73.23 -51.92 35.43
CA LEU A 671 74.27 -50.94 35.79
C LEU A 671 74.00 -50.34 37.18
N VAL A 672 72.73 -49.99 37.47
CA VAL A 672 72.32 -49.51 38.80
C VAL A 672 72.49 -50.62 39.86
N LEU A 673 72.12 -51.87 39.53
CA LEU A 673 72.30 -53.01 40.44
C LEU A 673 73.78 -53.23 40.77
N ALA A 674 74.67 -53.20 39.77
CA ALA A 674 76.10 -53.35 39.97
C ALA A 674 76.68 -52.22 40.85
N LEU A 675 76.20 -50.99 40.67
CA LEU A 675 76.59 -49.84 41.46
C LEU A 675 76.12 -49.97 42.92
N LEU A 676 74.90 -50.46 43.14
CA LEU A 676 74.36 -50.79 44.47
C LEU A 676 75.16 -51.90 45.16
N VAL A 677 75.53 -52.97 44.45
CA VAL A 677 76.35 -54.06 44.99
C VAL A 677 77.74 -53.57 45.39
N LEU A 678 78.37 -52.71 44.58
CA LEU A 678 79.64 -52.06 44.92
C LEU A 678 79.52 -51.18 46.16
N LEU A 679 78.42 -50.42 46.28
CA LEU A 679 78.16 -49.55 47.43
C LEU A 679 77.95 -50.38 48.72
N MET A 680 77.17 -51.46 48.63
CA MET A 680 76.95 -52.40 49.74
C MET A 680 78.21 -53.18 50.14
N TRP A 681 79.09 -53.51 49.18
CA TRP A 681 80.39 -54.14 49.47
C TRP A 681 81.33 -53.18 50.19
N LYS A 682 81.39 -51.91 49.77
CA LYS A 682 82.22 -50.87 50.41
C LYS A 682 81.72 -50.47 51.80
N MET A 683 80.41 -50.61 52.05
CA MET A 683 79.79 -50.40 53.37
C MET A 683 79.87 -51.62 54.31
N GLY A 684 80.59 -52.70 53.93
CA GLY A 684 80.90 -53.81 54.85
C GLY A 684 79.74 -54.76 55.15
N PHE A 685 78.67 -54.76 54.34
CA PHE A 685 77.44 -55.53 54.59
C PHE A 685 77.62 -57.06 54.45
N PHE A 686 78.66 -57.54 53.77
CA PHE A 686 78.88 -58.97 53.48
C PHE A 686 79.83 -59.70 54.44
N LYS A 687 79.92 -59.28 55.71
CA LYS A 687 80.54 -60.10 56.77
C LYS A 687 79.47 -60.59 57.74
N ARG A 688 79.02 -61.84 57.58
CA ARG A 688 78.23 -62.54 58.59
C ARG A 688 78.95 -63.77 59.12
N ALA A 689 79.02 -63.81 60.45
CA ALA A 689 79.45 -64.93 61.26
C ALA A 689 78.50 -66.12 61.09
N ARG A 690 79.08 -67.33 61.03
CA ARG A 690 78.36 -68.61 61.01
C ARG A 690 78.17 -69.09 62.45
N TYR A 691 76.95 -69.54 62.79
CA TYR A 691 76.68 -70.46 63.90
C TYR A 691 75.84 -71.66 63.39
N PRO A 692 75.99 -72.85 63.98
CA PRO A 692 75.72 -74.13 63.33
C PRO A 692 74.34 -74.74 63.64
N GLU A 693 74.05 -75.80 62.88
CA GLU A 693 72.82 -76.57 62.74
C GLU A 693 72.27 -77.19 64.04
N ALA A 694 70.94 -77.26 64.14
CA ALA A 694 70.21 -78.19 65.00
C ALA A 694 68.90 -78.66 64.29
N THR A 695 68.97 -79.88 63.75
CA THR A 695 67.97 -80.98 63.64
C THR A 695 66.43 -80.74 63.71
N VAL A 696 65.75 -81.10 62.60
CA VAL A 696 64.54 -81.99 62.34
C VAL A 696 63.40 -82.06 63.40
N PRO A 697 62.06 -82.20 63.10
CA PRO A 697 61.46 -82.99 61.98
C PRO A 697 60.11 -82.55 61.33
N GLN A 698 59.75 -83.32 60.29
CA GLN A 698 58.48 -83.40 59.54
C GLN A 698 57.28 -83.86 60.39
N TYR A 699 56.03 -83.53 59.99
CA TYR A 699 54.82 -84.39 59.82
C TYR A 699 53.70 -83.51 59.19
N HIS A 700 53.20 -83.81 57.97
CA HIS A 700 52.02 -84.63 57.59
C HIS A 700 50.62 -84.09 57.95
N ALA A 701 49.74 -84.16 56.94
CA ALA A 701 48.44 -83.53 56.78
C ALA A 701 47.31 -84.08 57.68
N VAL A 702 46.25 -83.28 57.87
CA VAL A 702 44.90 -83.77 58.24
C VAL A 702 43.82 -82.94 57.53
N LYS A 703 42.73 -83.63 57.17
CA LYS A 703 41.56 -83.18 56.40
C LYS A 703 40.29 -83.64 57.17
N ILE A 704 39.16 -82.90 57.00
CA ILE A 704 37.73 -83.30 57.20
C ILE A 704 37.19 -83.13 58.67
N PRO A 705 35.88 -82.87 58.97
CA PRO A 705 34.92 -81.82 58.52
C PRO A 705 33.92 -81.29 59.62
N ARG A 706 32.98 -80.40 59.18
CA ARG A 706 31.56 -80.13 59.58
C ARG A 706 31.02 -80.44 60.99
N GLU A 707 30.44 -79.45 61.69
CA GLU A 707 28.98 -79.14 61.80
C GLU A 707 28.66 -78.05 62.87
N ASP A 708 27.68 -77.19 62.55
CA ASP A 708 26.72 -76.42 63.38
C ASP A 708 27.11 -75.67 64.67
N ARG A 709 27.01 -74.32 64.67
CA ARG A 709 25.90 -73.52 65.27
C ARG A 709 26.24 -72.03 65.48
N GLN A 710 25.22 -71.21 65.21
CA GLN A 710 24.78 -69.99 65.91
C GLN A 710 25.43 -68.62 65.65
N GLN A 711 24.50 -67.73 65.25
CA GLN A 711 24.43 -66.28 65.47
C GLN A 711 25.04 -65.83 66.81
N PHE A 712 25.76 -64.70 66.82
CA PHE A 712 25.38 -63.49 67.55
C PHE A 712 26.33 -62.31 67.22
N LYS A 713 25.77 -61.11 67.40
CA LYS A 713 26.33 -59.76 67.25
C LYS A 713 27.67 -59.53 67.94
N GLU A 714 28.43 -58.58 67.43
CA GLU A 714 29.07 -57.58 68.29
C GLU A 714 29.23 -56.21 67.60
N GLU A 715 28.88 -55.19 68.38
CA GLU A 715 28.93 -53.75 68.14
C GLU A 715 29.96 -53.22 69.14
N LYS A 716 30.87 -52.30 68.75
CA LYS A 716 31.16 -51.04 69.48
C LYS A 716 32.46 -50.32 69.07
N THR A 717 32.25 -49.10 68.60
CA THR A 717 32.85 -47.81 69.02
C THR A 717 34.36 -47.66 69.30
N GLY A 718 34.92 -46.60 68.71
CA GLY A 718 35.53 -45.50 69.49
C GLY A 718 36.79 -44.88 68.90
N THR A 719 36.78 -43.57 68.62
CA THR A 719 37.91 -42.61 68.71
C THR A 719 37.39 -41.19 68.42
N ILE A 720 37.16 -40.33 69.43
CA ILE A 720 38.05 -39.34 70.09
C ILE A 720 38.02 -37.94 69.43
N LEU A 721 37.72 -36.96 70.28
CA LEU A 721 37.64 -35.50 70.11
C LEU A 721 38.88 -34.79 70.71
N ARG A 722 39.43 -33.77 70.04
CA ARG A 722 40.11 -32.51 70.51
C ARG A 722 41.02 -32.00 69.38
N SER A 723 41.19 -30.70 69.08
CA SER A 723 41.35 -29.53 69.95
C SER A 723 41.05 -28.19 69.25
N ASN A 724 40.58 -27.21 70.04
CA ASN A 724 40.56 -25.76 69.75
C ASN A 724 41.96 -25.16 69.55
N TRP A 725 42.07 -23.99 68.89
CA TRP A 725 42.56 -22.69 69.43
C TRP A 725 42.66 -21.66 68.29
N GLY A 726 42.16 -20.43 68.52
CA GLY A 726 42.63 -19.20 67.84
C GLY A 726 41.61 -18.38 67.03
N SER A 727 40.87 -17.49 67.70
CA SER A 727 40.33 -16.23 67.14
C SER A 727 41.45 -15.14 67.20
N PRO A 728 41.37 -13.90 66.59
CA PRO A 728 40.16 -13.06 66.57
C PRO A 728 39.99 -11.99 65.44
N ARG A 729 38.87 -11.24 65.60
CA ARG A 729 38.57 -9.84 65.16
C ARG A 729 38.09 -9.64 63.71
N ARG A 730 36.82 -9.25 63.49
CA ARG A 730 36.11 -7.93 63.65
C ARG A 730 35.88 -7.41 62.22
N GLU A 731 34.74 -6.88 61.82
CA GLU A 731 33.75 -6.03 62.49
C GLU A 731 32.42 -6.18 61.73
N GLY A 732 31.29 -6.11 62.46
CA GLY A 732 29.95 -5.88 61.90
C GLY A 732 29.76 -4.40 61.52
N PRO A 733 28.55 -3.80 61.55
CA PRO A 733 27.33 -4.21 62.28
C PRO A 733 26.06 -4.28 61.38
N ASP A 734 25.15 -5.22 61.63
CA ASP A 734 23.90 -5.10 62.44
C ASP A 734 22.74 -4.50 61.63
N ALA A 735 21.46 -4.84 61.79
CA ALA A 735 20.69 -5.87 62.50
C ALA A 735 19.22 -5.53 62.10
N HIS A 736 18.40 -6.48 61.63
CA HIS A 736 17.22 -7.09 62.32
C HIS A 736 16.09 -6.10 62.76
N PRO A 737 14.89 -6.54 63.21
CA PRO A 737 14.19 -7.85 63.13
C PRO A 737 12.69 -7.71 62.69
N ILE A 738 12.00 -8.78 62.25
CA ILE A 738 10.98 -9.60 62.95
C ILE A 738 9.83 -8.83 63.64
N LEU A 739 8.57 -9.09 63.27
CA LEU A 739 7.48 -9.57 64.16
C LEU A 739 6.13 -9.80 63.43
N ALA A 740 5.49 -10.91 63.80
CA ALA A 740 4.06 -11.24 63.65
C ALA A 740 3.21 -10.36 64.61
N ALA A 741 1.87 -10.29 64.66
CA ALA A 741 0.76 -11.12 64.22
C ALA A 741 -0.56 -10.28 64.30
N ASP A 742 -1.63 -10.82 63.70
CA ASP A 742 -3.08 -10.76 64.07
C ASP A 742 -3.87 -9.43 64.17
N GLY A 743 -5.06 -9.44 63.53
CA GLY A 743 -6.22 -8.60 63.89
C GLY A 743 -7.22 -8.28 62.76
N HIS A 744 -8.27 -9.12 62.60
CA HIS A 744 -9.59 -8.74 62.02
C HIS A 744 -10.49 -8.10 63.14
N PRO A 745 -11.75 -7.62 62.93
CA PRO A 745 -12.60 -7.32 61.73
C PRO A 745 -13.20 -5.86 61.79
N GLU A 746 -13.93 -5.30 60.81
CA GLU A 746 -15.41 -5.37 60.60
C GLU A 746 -15.86 -4.46 59.43
N LEU A 747 -17.01 -4.83 58.81
CA LEU A 747 -18.10 -4.08 58.12
C LEU A 747 -17.76 -2.76 57.36
N GLY A 748 -18.29 -2.46 56.16
CA GLY A 748 -19.42 -2.95 55.37
C GLY A 748 -20.03 -1.76 54.57
N SER A 749 -20.87 -2.06 53.58
CA SER A 749 -21.76 -1.15 52.80
C SER A 749 -21.06 -0.21 51.79
N ASP A 750 -21.47 -0.06 50.53
CA ASP A 750 -22.54 -0.60 49.68
C ASP A 750 -22.02 -0.42 48.23
N GLY A 751 -22.26 -1.29 47.25
CA GLY A 751 -23.53 -1.93 46.90
C GLY A 751 -23.99 -1.29 45.58
N HIS A 752 -23.58 -1.81 44.41
CA HIS A 752 -24.17 -2.93 43.67
C HIS A 752 -25.21 -2.49 42.60
N PRO A 753 -25.51 -3.36 41.60
CA PRO A 753 -25.64 -3.04 40.18
C PRO A 753 -27.11 -3.11 39.72
N VAL A 754 -27.40 -3.20 38.41
CA VAL A 754 -27.90 -4.43 37.76
C VAL A 754 -28.14 -4.16 36.24
N PRO A 755 -27.99 -5.18 35.37
CA PRO A 755 -28.26 -5.13 33.94
C PRO A 755 -29.72 -5.49 33.58
N GLY A 756 -30.16 -5.18 32.35
CA GLY A 756 -31.43 -5.65 31.80
C GLY A 756 -31.59 -5.36 30.32
N THR A 757 -31.67 -6.44 29.54
CA THR A 757 -32.04 -6.53 28.13
C THR A 757 -33.49 -6.10 27.84
N VAL A 758 -33.69 -5.47 26.67
CA VAL A 758 -34.80 -5.73 25.73
C VAL A 758 -34.18 -5.87 24.34
#